data_AF-A0A254N6S3-F1
#
_entry.id   AF-A0A254N6S3-F1
#
_cell.length_a   1.000
_cell.length_b   1.000
_cell.length_c   1.000
_cell.angle_alpha   90.00
_cell.angle_beta   90.00
_cell.angle_gamma   90.00
#
_symmetry.space_group_name_H-M   'P 1'
#
loop_
_entity.id
_entity.type
_entity.pdbx_description
1 polymer ?
#
loop_
_entity_poly.entity_id
_entity_poly.type
_entity_poly.pdbx_seq_one_letter_code
_entity_poly.pdbx_strand_id
1 'polypeptide(L)'
;MTSGLAAVGPAAHAAEPTQMLRQPALSKDHLAFVYAGDLWLADRDGAHARRLTSHAASEFAPRFSPDGRQIAYSASYDGNTDVYVIGLEGGSPRRLTWHPSPDVVNGWSPDGKRVLFASPREVLNNRSNQLYEVSTEGGYERQVMKAVAFEGAWSADGRQLAYRPYNAAYVGVSGWRQSRGGSTPPVWIMDMASQAWQQIPHVNATDHAPVWAAGEVVFISDRADGAANLFAFNPATRALRQLTRETQWDVRSVDAWGSTLVYEAGGVIKQIDLAGGTPRVLDIRLDGTAPQARPQWKDAGKTLTQARLSATGKRVVVTARGEVFTVPVKDGSVRNLTETAGVRESDALWSPDGQHVACISDAPGMRHEVVLQAQTGLGAKERFLLPKEGYFTLMDWSPDGQQLVIRDNHLNLYRLALGAGPQRGQLIKIATDVRRFGSDGFTVSFSRDSRWLAFTMSGENYLGRIVLHELATGKNHVVTDGLTHAGNPVFSPKGDVLYFTASINAGPSRVRLDLSSQERPNRSGLYALVLAADGKSPLAPKAGDEEARKEGRQDAAAKDPKPADGRKDVAAPKEEAVKPVRIDLAGLADRVVALPLAERNYDNLAVAHDGSLFYLQRPQPGASSEPAQAERRATAELWRFDAEERKPKMLRTGVAEFSLSEDGKKLLLTLAGGKLEVGDANDKADTKALDLSGLRARIDPKAEWKQIFDEAWWMEKEFFYDPALHGLDWQAVYQRYLPRLAHVQRREDLNDLIVEMIGELQVGHNRAGAGDVVQEAPVAVGLLGADFAIDKGRYRIARLYPGDRHDPKQRSPLAVAGLGVKEGDFILAINGHELDDKLNLYALLENTVGKQVVVTVADDAAGKGRRDITVEPIANEALLRRWAWIEGNRKKVEQKTGGKVAYVYMPDTADQGYEHFNRMFFAQIDKQALIVDDRRNGGGQAANYVTELLSRPYLSGWKDRDGLVFETPGGAIYGPKAMLIDQDAGSGGDFMPYAFKRVGLGPLIGKRTWGGLIGISANPPLIDGGFLTVPYFRFYTPEGEWRVENEGVAPDVDVELDPAAVNRGEDTQLDAAIADVMKRLQTWKPIQRKTAPAPATLGR
;
A
#
# COMPACT_ATOMS: atom_id res chain seq x y z
N MET A 1 -75.17 -0.54 12.88
CA MET A 1 -74.75 -0.73 14.29
C MET A 1 -73.38 -0.12 14.43
N THR A 2 -73.19 0.60 15.53
CA THR A 2 -72.13 1.57 15.81
C THR A 2 -70.70 1.03 15.72
N SER A 3 -69.89 1.77 14.96
CA SER A 3 -68.44 1.65 14.80
C SER A 3 -67.71 2.01 16.09
N GLY A 4 -66.87 1.11 16.60
CA GLY A 4 -65.87 1.41 17.64
C GLY A 4 -64.49 1.42 17.02
N LEU A 5 -63.88 2.61 16.86
CA LEU A 5 -62.45 2.75 16.58
C LEU A 5 -61.67 2.43 17.85
N ALA A 6 -60.89 1.36 17.85
CA ALA A 6 -59.80 1.17 18.80
C ALA A 6 -58.53 1.79 18.20
N ALA A 7 -58.09 2.91 18.77
CA ALA A 7 -56.80 3.50 18.47
C ALA A 7 -55.69 2.59 19.02
N VAL A 8 -54.96 1.93 18.13
CA VAL A 8 -53.69 1.28 18.47
C VAL A 8 -52.64 2.41 18.53
N GLY A 9 -52.24 2.80 19.73
CA GLY A 9 -51.10 3.70 19.92
C GLY A 9 -49.81 3.05 19.40
N PRO A 10 -48.86 3.83 18.86
CA PRO A 10 -47.59 3.28 18.43
C PRO A 10 -46.88 2.68 19.64
N ALA A 11 -46.57 1.39 19.59
CA ALA A 11 -45.65 0.78 20.52
C ALA A 11 -44.30 1.51 20.36
N ALA A 12 -43.91 2.27 21.38
CA ALA A 12 -42.58 2.83 21.47
C ALA A 12 -41.58 1.67 21.41
N HIS A 13 -40.91 1.49 20.27
CA HIS A 13 -39.74 0.62 20.20
C HIS A 13 -38.72 1.18 21.18
N ALA A 14 -38.45 0.47 22.27
CA ALA A 14 -37.32 0.79 23.12
C ALA A 14 -36.07 0.75 22.24
N ALA A 15 -35.32 1.84 22.20
CA ALA A 15 -34.07 1.89 21.43
C ALA A 15 -33.11 0.79 21.92
N GLU A 16 -32.54 0.03 20.98
CA GLU A 16 -31.55 -1.00 21.31
C GLU A 16 -30.30 -0.36 21.96
N PRO A 17 -29.60 -1.07 22.86
CA PRO A 17 -28.33 -0.60 23.42
C PRO A 17 -27.33 -0.19 22.33
N THR A 18 -26.56 0.86 22.59
CA THR A 18 -25.56 1.34 21.62
C THR A 18 -24.45 0.30 21.44
N GLN A 19 -24.17 -0.08 20.19
CA GLN A 19 -23.01 -0.90 19.82
C GLN A 19 -21.87 -0.02 19.29
N MET A 20 -20.73 -0.62 18.94
CA MET A 20 -19.48 0.07 18.55
C MET A 20 -18.89 0.95 19.67
N LEU A 21 -19.18 0.63 20.94
CA LEU A 21 -18.51 1.22 22.10
C LEU A 21 -17.13 0.59 22.26
N ARG A 22 -16.09 1.42 22.42
CA ARG A 22 -14.70 0.95 22.37
C ARG A 22 -13.82 1.48 23.49
N GLN A 23 -12.73 0.76 23.75
CA GLN A 23 -11.61 1.21 24.59
C GLN A 23 -12.06 1.79 25.94
N PRO A 24 -12.76 1.01 26.79
CA PRO A 24 -13.21 1.49 28.07
C PRO A 24 -12.01 1.78 28.99
N ALA A 25 -12.17 2.77 29.86
CA ALA A 25 -11.26 3.10 30.94
C ALA A 25 -12.05 3.24 32.24
N LEU A 26 -11.49 2.81 33.37
CA LEU A 26 -12.19 2.77 34.65
C LEU A 26 -11.45 3.51 35.74
N SER A 27 -12.18 4.29 36.52
CA SER A 27 -11.70 4.88 37.77
C SER A 27 -12.52 4.38 38.96
N LYS A 28 -12.24 4.93 40.13
CA LYS A 28 -13.01 4.65 41.35
C LYS A 28 -14.51 4.92 41.17
N ASP A 29 -14.85 5.99 40.46
CA ASP A 29 -16.20 6.57 40.44
C ASP A 29 -16.80 6.68 39.03
N HIS A 30 -15.99 6.59 37.97
CA HIS A 30 -16.44 6.83 36.59
C HIS A 30 -15.94 5.79 35.58
N LEU A 31 -16.68 5.68 34.47
CA LEU A 31 -16.32 4.95 33.26
C LEU A 31 -16.10 5.96 32.12
N ALA A 32 -15.01 5.83 31.37
CA ALA A 32 -14.81 6.53 30.11
C ALA A 32 -14.72 5.53 28.96
N PHE A 33 -15.10 5.92 27.75
CA PHE A 33 -15.02 5.08 26.56
C PHE A 33 -15.04 5.91 25.28
N VAL A 34 -14.74 5.28 24.15
CA VAL A 34 -14.77 5.88 22.81
C VAL A 34 -16.04 5.47 22.08
N TYR A 35 -16.75 6.44 21.52
CA TYR A 35 -17.86 6.19 20.58
C TYR A 35 -17.91 7.29 19.53
N ALA A 36 -18.12 6.89 18.27
CA ALA A 36 -18.12 7.80 17.13
C ALA A 36 -16.86 8.69 17.08
N GLY A 37 -15.72 8.13 17.50
CA GLY A 37 -14.39 8.73 17.59
C GLY A 37 -14.20 9.84 18.62
N ASP A 38 -15.15 10.00 19.56
CA ASP A 38 -15.07 10.92 20.69
C ASP A 38 -14.95 10.19 22.03
N LEU A 39 -14.46 10.89 23.05
CA LEU A 39 -14.49 10.43 24.44
C LEU A 39 -15.86 10.71 25.06
N TRP A 40 -16.37 9.72 25.77
CA TRP A 40 -17.59 9.79 26.58
C TRP A 40 -17.27 9.45 28.03
N LEU A 41 -18.00 10.07 28.95
CA LEU A 41 -17.91 9.84 30.39
C LEU A 41 -19.28 9.39 30.91
N ALA A 42 -19.30 8.37 31.76
CA ALA A 42 -20.49 7.82 32.39
C ALA A 42 -20.20 7.45 33.85
N ASP A 43 -21.27 7.13 34.59
CA ASP A 43 -21.15 6.42 35.85
C ASP A 43 -20.60 5.01 35.63
N ARG A 44 -20.09 4.36 36.68
CA ARG A 44 -19.47 3.03 36.57
C ARG A 44 -20.38 1.94 36.01
N ASP A 45 -21.68 2.09 36.14
CA ASP A 45 -22.67 1.14 35.61
C ASP A 45 -23.10 1.45 34.17
N GLY A 46 -22.54 2.50 33.55
CA GLY A 46 -22.86 2.96 32.21
C GLY A 46 -23.97 4.01 32.15
N ALA A 47 -24.59 4.37 33.28
CA ALA A 47 -25.62 5.40 33.33
C ALA A 47 -25.06 6.82 33.13
N HIS A 48 -25.94 7.76 32.80
CA HIS A 48 -25.64 9.19 32.67
C HIS A 48 -24.47 9.51 31.72
N ALA A 49 -24.35 8.74 30.63
CA ALA A 49 -23.31 8.96 29.63
C ALA A 49 -23.43 10.35 28.98
N ARG A 50 -22.33 11.09 28.96
CA ARG A 50 -22.20 12.39 28.29
C ARG A 50 -20.92 12.47 27.47
N ARG A 51 -20.98 13.19 26.36
CA ARG A 51 -19.84 13.43 25.48
C ARG A 51 -18.85 14.40 26.16
N LEU A 52 -17.56 14.06 26.15
CA LEU A 52 -16.49 14.83 26.79
C LEU A 52 -15.66 15.63 25.78
N THR A 53 -15.42 15.08 24.58
CA THR A 53 -14.73 15.75 23.46
C THR A 53 -15.62 15.84 22.23
N SER A 54 -15.35 16.79 21.33
CA SER A 54 -16.18 16.96 20.13
C SER A 54 -15.41 17.42 18.89
N HIS A 55 -14.13 17.06 18.78
CA HIS A 55 -13.34 17.44 17.61
C HIS A 55 -13.68 16.56 16.39
N ALA A 56 -13.33 17.01 15.19
CA ALA A 56 -13.56 16.22 13.98
C ALA A 56 -12.58 15.04 13.85
N ALA A 57 -11.37 15.21 14.39
CA ALA A 57 -10.33 14.18 14.47
C ALA A 57 -10.75 12.99 15.35
N SER A 58 -9.89 11.97 15.46
CA SER A 58 -10.17 10.81 16.30
C SER A 58 -9.51 10.95 17.66
N GLU A 59 -10.28 10.77 18.74
CA GLU A 59 -9.78 10.60 20.10
C GLU A 59 -9.85 9.12 20.53
N PHE A 60 -8.79 8.62 21.16
CA PHE A 60 -8.69 7.22 21.56
C PHE A 60 -7.69 7.00 22.71
N ALA A 61 -7.63 5.76 23.19
CA ALA A 61 -6.81 5.27 24.30
C ALA A 61 -6.98 6.07 25.61
N PRO A 62 -8.23 6.30 26.10
CA PRO A 62 -8.43 7.02 27.34
C PRO A 62 -7.85 6.25 28.54
N ARG A 63 -7.26 6.99 29.49
CA ARG A 63 -6.74 6.48 30.76
C ARG A 63 -6.98 7.49 31.87
N PHE A 64 -7.65 7.10 32.94
CA PHE A 64 -7.83 7.96 34.11
C PHE A 64 -6.51 8.16 34.86
N SER A 65 -6.31 9.36 35.39
CA SER A 65 -5.28 9.63 36.39
C SER A 65 -5.54 8.80 37.66
N PRO A 66 -4.50 8.46 38.45
CA PRO A 66 -4.68 7.67 39.68
C PRO A 66 -5.66 8.27 40.70
N ASP A 67 -5.83 9.60 40.69
CA ASP A 67 -6.80 10.32 41.54
C ASP A 67 -8.21 10.42 40.91
N GLY A 68 -8.40 9.92 39.69
CA GLY A 68 -9.66 9.92 38.95
C GLY A 68 -10.11 11.27 38.43
N ARG A 69 -9.31 12.35 38.51
CA ARG A 69 -9.75 13.71 38.17
C ARG A 69 -9.50 14.12 36.72
N GLN A 70 -8.62 13.41 36.02
CA GLN A 70 -8.20 13.75 34.66
C GLN A 70 -8.16 12.49 33.80
N ILE A 71 -8.25 12.68 32.49
CA ILE A 71 -8.10 11.63 31.48
C ILE A 71 -6.94 12.01 30.56
N ALA A 72 -5.95 11.13 30.43
CA ALA A 72 -4.98 11.17 29.35
C ALA A 72 -5.52 10.38 28.16
N TYR A 73 -5.31 10.88 26.96
CA TYR A 73 -5.76 10.25 25.73
C TYR A 73 -4.90 10.67 24.54
N SER A 74 -5.02 9.95 23.43
CA SER A 74 -4.37 10.30 22.17
C SER A 74 -5.37 10.91 21.21
N ALA A 75 -4.92 11.94 20.46
CA ALA A 75 -5.74 12.58 19.43
C ALA A 75 -4.91 13.12 18.28
N SER A 76 -5.56 13.27 17.12
CA SER A 76 -4.95 13.73 15.88
C SER A 76 -5.36 15.15 15.45
N TYR A 77 -5.51 16.07 16.40
CA TYR A 77 -6.03 17.44 16.16
C TYR A 77 -5.20 18.26 15.16
N ASP A 78 -3.88 18.06 15.13
CA ASP A 78 -2.96 18.75 14.22
C ASP A 78 -2.38 17.82 13.14
N GLY A 79 -3.10 16.74 12.82
CA GLY A 79 -2.72 15.73 11.82
C GLY A 79 -1.65 14.72 12.26
N ASN A 80 -0.98 14.93 13.40
CA ASN A 80 -0.18 13.92 14.10
C ASN A 80 -0.92 13.39 15.34
N THR A 81 -0.70 12.12 15.70
CA THR A 81 -1.22 11.57 16.96
C THR A 81 -0.32 12.01 18.12
N ASP A 82 -0.84 12.86 19.00
CA ASP A 82 -0.13 13.33 20.20
C ASP A 82 -0.87 12.96 21.49
N VAL A 83 -0.19 13.14 22.63
CA VAL A 83 -0.75 12.92 23.96
C VAL A 83 -1.45 14.19 24.46
N TYR A 84 -2.67 14.04 24.95
CA TYR A 84 -3.48 15.11 25.54
C TYR A 84 -3.99 14.73 26.92
N VAL A 85 -4.29 15.74 27.74
CA VAL A 85 -4.97 15.60 29.04
C VAL A 85 -6.18 16.53 29.12
N ILE A 86 -7.29 16.03 29.68
CA ILE A 86 -8.53 16.78 29.91
C ILE A 86 -9.11 16.47 31.30
N GLY A 87 -9.76 17.46 31.92
CA GLY A 87 -10.51 17.27 33.17
C GLY A 87 -11.88 16.63 32.93
N LEU A 88 -12.48 16.03 33.97
CA LEU A 88 -13.77 15.34 33.82
C LEU A 88 -14.92 16.27 33.40
N GLU A 89 -14.89 17.54 33.82
CA GLU A 89 -15.89 18.54 33.41
C GLU A 89 -15.78 18.96 31.93
N GLY A 90 -14.76 18.47 31.21
CA GLY A 90 -14.43 18.89 29.86
C GLY A 90 -13.60 20.16 29.83
N GLY A 91 -13.68 20.89 28.72
CA GLY A 91 -12.91 22.12 28.47
C GLY A 91 -11.80 21.95 27.44
N SER A 92 -10.88 22.90 27.38
CA SER A 92 -9.75 22.86 26.44
C SER A 92 -8.72 21.81 26.88
N PRO A 93 -8.39 20.82 26.02
CA PRO A 93 -7.37 19.83 26.34
C PRO A 93 -5.97 20.44 26.31
N ARG A 94 -5.08 19.89 27.14
CA ARG A 94 -3.65 20.25 27.17
C ARG A 94 -2.85 19.22 26.39
N ARG A 95 -2.18 19.64 25.31
CA ARG A 95 -1.21 18.82 24.56
C ARG A 95 0.09 18.66 25.36
N LEU A 96 0.65 17.45 25.38
CA LEU A 96 1.87 17.11 26.12
C LEU A 96 3.03 16.65 25.23
N THR A 97 2.79 16.27 23.98
CA THR A 97 3.86 15.83 23.06
C THR A 97 3.76 16.52 21.70
N TRP A 98 4.92 16.62 21.03
CA TRP A 98 5.09 17.36 19.77
C TRP A 98 6.02 16.65 18.77
N HIS A 99 6.40 15.39 18.99
CA HIS A 99 7.27 14.68 18.05
C HIS A 99 6.46 14.27 16.79
N PRO A 100 7.02 14.32 15.56
CA PRO A 100 6.28 13.98 14.33
C PRO A 100 5.91 12.48 14.19
N SER A 101 6.13 11.66 15.21
CA SER A 101 5.74 10.25 15.22
C SER A 101 4.55 10.07 16.15
N PRO A 102 3.67 9.09 15.88
CA PRO A 102 2.47 8.92 16.68
C PRO A 102 2.79 8.51 18.12
N ASP A 103 2.17 9.20 19.07
CA ASP A 103 2.30 8.95 20.51
C ASP A 103 0.97 8.44 21.09
N VAL A 104 0.95 7.16 21.45
CA VAL A 104 -0.27 6.46 21.90
C VAL A 104 -0.26 6.27 23.41
N VAL A 105 -1.23 6.85 24.12
CA VAL A 105 -1.37 6.74 25.57
C VAL A 105 -1.54 5.28 25.99
N ASN A 106 -0.82 4.89 27.04
CA ASN A 106 -0.87 3.56 27.64
C ASN A 106 -1.38 3.61 29.10
N GLY A 107 -0.99 4.65 29.85
CA GLY A 107 -1.35 4.79 31.25
C GLY A 107 -0.71 6.00 31.92
N TRP A 108 -0.62 5.95 33.24
CA TRP A 108 -0.02 6.99 34.08
C TRP A 108 1.10 6.41 34.93
N SER A 109 2.03 7.27 35.34
CA SER A 109 2.89 6.94 36.48
C SER A 109 2.03 6.82 37.76
N PRO A 110 2.36 5.93 38.71
CA PRO A 110 1.52 5.72 39.89
C PRO A 110 1.32 6.95 40.78
N ASP A 111 2.25 7.90 40.72
CA ASP A 111 2.15 9.18 41.42
C ASP A 111 1.28 10.23 40.69
N GLY A 112 0.76 9.91 39.50
CA GLY A 112 -0.09 10.77 38.69
C GLY A 112 0.62 11.96 38.04
N LYS A 113 1.96 12.04 38.10
CA LYS A 113 2.73 13.19 37.59
C LYS A 113 3.14 13.06 36.13
N ARG A 114 3.08 11.86 35.56
CA ARG A 114 3.53 11.57 34.20
C ARG A 114 2.53 10.67 33.48
N VAL A 115 2.46 10.84 32.16
CA VAL A 115 1.70 9.99 31.25
C VAL A 115 2.68 9.03 30.56
N LEU A 116 2.37 7.73 30.59
CA LEU A 116 3.08 6.68 29.87
C LEU A 116 2.45 6.53 28.48
N PHE A 117 3.28 6.54 27.43
CA PHE A 117 2.82 6.38 26.06
C PHE A 117 3.82 5.55 25.23
N ALA A 118 3.33 4.96 24.14
CA ALA A 118 4.12 4.23 23.17
C ALA A 118 4.37 5.09 21.92
N SER A 119 5.58 5.04 21.39
CA SER A 119 5.98 5.79 20.20
C SER A 119 7.01 5.02 19.37
N PRO A 120 6.92 5.03 18.01
CA PRO A 120 7.89 4.40 17.13
C PRO A 120 9.11 5.29 16.83
N ARG A 121 9.20 6.49 17.42
CA ARG A 121 10.16 7.56 17.07
C ARG A 121 11.64 7.16 16.97
N GLU A 122 12.10 6.22 17.78
CA GLU A 122 13.49 5.75 17.79
C GLU A 122 13.63 4.29 17.30
N VAL A 123 12.54 3.66 16.84
CA VAL A 123 12.53 2.28 16.37
C VAL A 123 13.02 2.19 14.92
N LEU A 124 13.73 1.11 14.59
CA LEU A 124 14.44 0.95 13.30
C LEU A 124 13.53 0.51 12.15
N ASN A 125 12.32 0.03 12.46
CA ASN A 125 11.27 -0.41 11.55
C ASN A 125 9.92 0.24 11.93
N ASN A 126 8.89 0.04 11.11
CA ASN A 126 7.53 0.50 11.36
C ASN A 126 6.62 -0.58 11.99
N ARG A 127 7.20 -1.60 12.63
CA ARG A 127 6.50 -2.78 13.15
C ARG A 127 6.59 -2.91 14.68
N SER A 128 7.08 -1.89 15.38
CA SER A 128 7.27 -1.92 16.83
C SER A 128 7.27 -0.51 17.45
N ASN A 129 7.13 -0.41 18.77
CA ASN A 129 7.22 0.86 19.53
C ASN A 129 8.21 0.76 20.70
N GLN A 130 8.47 1.90 21.33
CA GLN A 130 9.08 1.99 22.66
C GLN A 130 8.20 2.82 23.59
N LEU A 131 8.42 2.65 24.90
CA LEU A 131 7.70 3.38 25.94
C LEU A 131 8.43 4.64 26.38
N TYR A 132 7.67 5.72 26.53
CA TYR A 132 8.12 7.03 26.96
C TYR A 132 7.20 7.56 28.05
N GLU A 133 7.73 8.44 28.89
CA GLU A 133 6.95 9.19 29.87
C GLU A 133 7.10 10.70 29.64
N VAL A 134 6.00 11.43 29.73
CA VAL A 134 5.99 12.90 29.71
C VAL A 134 5.30 13.44 30.96
N SER A 135 5.83 14.53 31.52
CA SER A 135 5.24 15.22 32.67
C SER A 135 3.87 15.80 32.29
N THR A 136 2.93 15.78 33.24
CA THR A 136 1.63 16.46 33.08
C THR A 136 1.79 17.98 33.00
N GLU A 137 2.94 18.49 33.42
CA GLU A 137 3.32 19.89 33.25
C GLU A 137 4.03 20.20 31.92
N GLY A 138 4.17 19.23 31.03
CA GLY A 138 4.92 19.36 29.78
C GLY A 138 6.43 19.25 29.96
N GLY A 139 7.18 19.55 28.90
CA GLY A 139 8.65 19.40 28.84
C GLY A 139 9.08 18.20 27.98
N TYR A 140 10.36 17.86 28.06
CA TYR A 140 10.93 16.76 27.26
C TYR A 140 10.53 15.39 27.81
N GLU A 141 10.07 14.51 26.93
CA GLU A 141 9.78 13.12 27.24
C GLU A 141 11.04 12.30 27.56
N ARG A 142 10.88 11.31 28.44
CA ARG A 142 11.93 10.38 28.86
C ARG A 142 11.62 8.99 28.32
N GLN A 143 12.58 8.38 27.62
CA GLN A 143 12.53 6.96 27.28
C GLN A 143 12.57 6.08 28.54
N VAL A 144 11.62 5.15 28.67
CA VAL A 144 11.50 4.25 29.83
C VAL A 144 12.57 3.16 29.80
N MET A 145 12.81 2.59 28.62
CA MET A 145 13.79 1.53 28.39
C MET A 145 14.24 1.52 26.92
N LYS A 146 15.43 1.00 26.63
CA LYS A 146 15.94 0.91 25.24
C LYS A 146 15.38 -0.30 24.51
N ALA A 147 15.14 -1.41 25.22
CA ALA A 147 14.50 -2.56 24.60
C ALA A 147 13.11 -2.18 24.09
N VAL A 148 12.71 -2.81 23.00
CA VAL A 148 11.41 -2.57 22.37
C VAL A 148 10.30 -2.96 23.34
N ALA A 149 9.28 -2.10 23.42
CA ALA A 149 8.08 -2.32 24.21
C ALA A 149 6.92 -1.67 23.45
N PHE A 150 6.09 -2.51 22.83
CA PHE A 150 5.01 -2.05 21.96
C PHE A 150 3.94 -1.28 22.73
N GLU A 151 3.65 -1.73 23.95
CA GLU A 151 2.70 -1.20 24.93
C GLU A 151 3.07 -1.72 26.33
N GLY A 152 2.56 -1.08 27.39
CA GLY A 152 2.80 -1.57 28.75
C GLY A 152 2.08 -0.80 29.85
N ALA A 153 2.13 -1.35 31.06
CA ALA A 153 1.47 -0.81 32.25
C ALA A 153 2.36 -0.95 33.50
N TRP A 154 2.38 0.12 34.30
CA TRP A 154 3.05 0.15 35.60
C TRP A 154 2.27 -0.60 36.67
N SER A 155 2.98 -1.32 37.54
CA SER A 155 2.44 -1.77 38.82
C SER A 155 2.09 -0.57 39.70
N ALA A 156 1.16 -0.75 40.64
CA ALA A 156 0.68 0.33 41.52
C ALA A 156 1.80 0.97 42.39
N ASP A 157 2.91 0.27 42.61
CA ASP A 157 4.09 0.77 43.33
C ASP A 157 5.16 1.39 42.40
N GLY A 158 4.97 1.32 41.08
CA GLY A 158 5.90 1.85 40.07
C GLY A 158 7.20 1.07 39.91
N ARG A 159 7.29 -0.13 40.49
CA ARG A 159 8.52 -0.93 40.49
C ARG A 159 8.61 -1.87 39.28
N GLN A 160 7.48 -2.41 38.86
CA GLN A 160 7.40 -3.41 37.79
C GLN A 160 6.65 -2.86 36.58
N LEU A 161 7.17 -3.20 35.40
CA LEU A 161 6.54 -2.90 34.12
C LEU A 161 6.08 -4.22 33.48
N ALA A 162 4.78 -4.35 33.26
CA ALA A 162 4.22 -5.41 32.41
C ALA A 162 4.10 -4.86 30.99
N TYR A 163 4.70 -5.52 30.00
CA TYR A 163 4.75 -4.98 28.64
C TYR A 163 4.77 -6.07 27.58
N ARG A 164 4.37 -5.66 26.37
CA ARG A 164 4.43 -6.47 25.16
C ARG A 164 5.72 -6.14 24.40
N PRO A 165 6.61 -7.11 24.10
CA PRO A 165 7.94 -6.81 23.57
C PRO A 165 7.97 -6.45 22.08
N TYR A 166 6.94 -6.79 21.31
CA TYR A 166 6.83 -6.51 19.86
C TYR A 166 5.36 -6.53 19.41
N ASN A 167 5.10 -6.12 18.17
CA ASN A 167 3.73 -6.02 17.65
C ASN A 167 3.09 -7.39 17.36
N ALA A 168 1.75 -7.44 17.40
CA ALA A 168 0.99 -8.61 16.98
C ALA A 168 0.72 -8.60 15.47
N ALA A 169 0.47 -9.78 14.89
CA ALA A 169 0.11 -9.93 13.48
C ALA A 169 -1.22 -9.23 13.10
N TYR A 170 -2.15 -9.06 14.06
CA TYR A 170 -3.38 -8.29 13.90
C TYR A 170 -3.35 -7.01 14.75
N VAL A 171 -3.20 -5.86 14.12
CA VAL A 171 -3.35 -4.53 14.73
C VAL A 171 -3.85 -3.55 13.66
N GLY A 172 -4.72 -2.62 14.07
CA GLY A 172 -5.19 -1.53 13.21
C GLY A 172 -5.92 -2.04 11.98
N VAL A 173 -5.29 -1.91 10.81
CA VAL A 173 -5.88 -2.26 9.51
C VAL A 173 -5.81 -3.76 9.17
N SER A 174 -5.14 -4.60 10.00
CA SER A 174 -4.91 -6.02 9.73
C SER A 174 -5.93 -6.90 10.46
N GLY A 175 -6.73 -7.66 9.72
CA GLY A 175 -7.71 -8.60 10.24
C GLY A 175 -7.16 -10.04 10.30
N TRP A 176 -6.11 -10.30 11.08
CA TRP A 176 -5.53 -11.64 11.18
C TRP A 176 -5.66 -12.26 12.58
N ARG A 177 -6.89 -12.58 12.99
CA ARG A 177 -7.10 -13.29 14.28
C ARG A 177 -6.51 -14.70 14.22
N GLN A 178 -6.24 -15.27 15.39
CA GLN A 178 -5.74 -16.64 15.53
C GLN A 178 -4.41 -16.91 14.78
N SER A 179 -3.56 -15.88 14.68
CA SER A 179 -2.24 -16.04 14.11
C SER A 179 -1.36 -16.96 14.97
N ARG A 180 -0.54 -17.81 14.36
CA ARG A 180 0.37 -18.80 14.99
C ARG A 180 1.80 -18.77 14.42
N GLY A 181 2.10 -17.78 13.57
CA GLY A 181 3.47 -17.48 13.17
C GLY A 181 4.29 -16.85 14.31
N GLY A 182 5.41 -16.20 14.00
CA GLY A 182 6.33 -15.65 15.00
C GLY A 182 5.87 -14.36 15.67
N SER A 183 5.01 -13.55 15.03
CA SER A 183 4.48 -12.31 15.62
C SER A 183 3.28 -12.55 16.54
N THR A 184 3.42 -13.53 17.42
CA THR A 184 2.52 -13.89 18.52
C THR A 184 3.18 -13.43 19.82
N PRO A 185 3.09 -12.13 20.16
CA PRO A 185 3.85 -11.59 21.28
C PRO A 185 3.41 -12.19 22.62
N PRO A 186 4.36 -12.47 23.53
CA PRO A 186 4.06 -12.72 24.93
C PRO A 186 3.86 -11.41 25.70
N VAL A 187 3.51 -11.52 26.97
CA VAL A 187 3.66 -10.43 27.95
C VAL A 187 4.86 -10.73 28.86
N TRP A 188 5.72 -9.74 29.04
CA TRP A 188 6.89 -9.77 29.93
C TRP A 188 6.68 -8.86 31.13
N ILE A 189 7.30 -9.20 32.25
CA ILE A 189 7.31 -8.39 33.48
C ILE A 189 8.77 -8.12 33.84
N MET A 190 9.15 -6.84 33.91
CA MET A 190 10.50 -6.41 34.29
C MET A 190 10.47 -5.59 35.58
N ASP A 191 11.35 -5.93 36.51
CA ASP A 191 11.71 -5.08 37.64
C ASP A 191 12.70 -4.03 37.16
N MET A 192 12.29 -2.75 37.18
CA MET A 192 13.04 -1.70 36.51
C MET A 192 14.32 -1.29 37.26
N ALA A 193 14.43 -1.60 38.55
CA ALA A 193 15.63 -1.32 39.33
C ALA A 193 16.73 -2.37 39.12
N SER A 194 16.38 -3.66 39.19
CA SER A 194 17.31 -4.77 39.04
C SER A 194 17.51 -5.22 37.59
N GLN A 195 16.60 -4.83 36.68
CA GLN A 195 16.53 -5.29 35.29
C GLN A 195 16.27 -6.81 35.16
N ALA A 196 15.86 -7.47 36.26
CA ALA A 196 15.39 -8.84 36.21
C ALA A 196 14.03 -8.88 35.52
N TRP A 197 13.86 -9.82 34.59
CA TRP A 197 12.62 -9.97 33.84
C TRP A 197 12.15 -11.41 33.80
N GLN A 198 10.85 -11.60 33.63
CA GLN A 198 10.22 -12.90 33.41
C GLN A 198 9.15 -12.81 32.32
N GLN A 199 9.01 -13.89 31.56
CA GLN A 199 7.92 -14.05 30.60
C GLN A 199 6.74 -14.76 31.27
N ILE A 200 5.52 -14.27 31.04
CA ILE A 200 4.29 -14.99 31.40
C ILE A 200 4.20 -16.28 30.58
N PRO A 201 3.78 -17.43 31.14
CA PRO A 201 3.63 -18.68 30.38
C PRO A 201 2.86 -18.46 29.07
N HIS A 202 3.48 -18.87 27.97
CA HIS A 202 3.08 -18.51 26.61
C HIS A 202 3.03 -19.74 25.71
N VAL A 203 1.98 -19.85 24.89
CA VAL A 203 1.66 -21.03 24.08
C VAL A 203 1.56 -20.70 22.57
N ASN A 204 2.37 -19.76 22.10
CA ASN A 204 2.34 -19.26 20.72
C ASN A 204 0.97 -18.65 20.34
N ALA A 205 0.43 -17.89 21.28
CA ALA A 205 -0.83 -17.15 21.20
C ALA A 205 -0.53 -15.65 21.21
N THR A 206 -1.44 -14.80 20.79
CA THR A 206 -1.24 -13.35 20.87
C THR A 206 -1.66 -12.81 22.24
N ASP A 207 -0.68 -12.49 23.08
CA ASP A 207 -0.90 -11.85 24.38
C ASP A 207 -0.72 -10.33 24.26
N HIS A 208 -1.71 -9.55 24.69
CA HIS A 208 -1.67 -8.08 24.56
C HIS A 208 -2.55 -7.36 25.60
N ALA A 209 -2.52 -6.03 25.55
CA ALA A 209 -3.18 -5.09 26.45
C ALA A 209 -2.97 -5.44 27.94
N PRO A 210 -1.73 -5.58 28.44
CA PRO A 210 -1.49 -5.87 29.84
C PRO A 210 -1.92 -4.70 30.73
N VAL A 211 -2.68 -4.99 31.79
CA VAL A 211 -3.07 -4.06 32.85
C VAL A 211 -2.87 -4.70 34.22
N TRP A 212 -2.66 -3.88 35.26
CA TRP A 212 -2.52 -4.37 36.63
C TRP A 212 -3.84 -4.29 37.39
N ALA A 213 -4.21 -5.39 38.06
CA ALA A 213 -5.37 -5.46 38.94
C ALA A 213 -5.01 -6.22 40.23
N ALA A 214 -5.16 -5.56 41.39
CA ALA A 214 -4.86 -6.13 42.71
C ALA A 214 -3.53 -6.93 42.82
N GLY A 215 -2.47 -6.47 42.15
CA GLY A 215 -1.14 -7.11 42.17
C GLY A 215 -0.96 -8.25 41.16
N GLU A 216 -1.95 -8.53 40.32
CA GLU A 216 -1.87 -9.45 39.19
C GLU A 216 -1.83 -8.70 37.85
N VAL A 217 -1.28 -9.35 36.82
CA VAL A 217 -1.30 -8.85 35.44
C VAL A 217 -2.47 -9.50 34.71
N VAL A 218 -3.44 -8.68 34.29
CA VAL A 218 -4.53 -9.08 33.39
C VAL A 218 -4.14 -8.74 31.97
N PHE A 219 -4.40 -9.63 31.03
CA PHE A 219 -4.08 -9.43 29.61
C PHE A 219 -5.09 -10.16 28.73
N ILE A 220 -5.18 -9.74 27.47
CA ILE A 220 -6.00 -10.36 26.44
C ILE A 220 -5.17 -11.44 25.76
N SER A 221 -5.76 -12.62 25.53
CA SER A 221 -5.11 -13.71 24.83
C SER A 221 -6.09 -14.58 24.07
N ASP A 222 -5.66 -15.07 22.91
CA ASP A 222 -6.37 -16.04 22.09
C ASP A 222 -5.93 -17.49 22.35
N ARG A 223 -5.18 -17.73 23.43
CA ARG A 223 -4.63 -19.04 23.85
C ARG A 223 -5.62 -20.17 24.11
N ALA A 224 -6.92 -19.87 24.14
CA ALA A 224 -7.97 -20.88 24.34
C ALA A 224 -8.53 -21.44 23.03
N ASP A 225 -7.99 -20.99 21.88
CA ASP A 225 -8.48 -21.26 20.51
C ASP A 225 -9.95 -20.80 20.32
N GLY A 226 -10.19 -19.82 19.44
CA GLY A 226 -11.54 -19.27 19.19
C GLY A 226 -11.61 -17.74 19.33
N ALA A 227 -12.36 -17.24 20.30
CA ALA A 227 -12.35 -15.80 20.59
C ALA A 227 -11.27 -15.44 21.62
N ALA A 228 -10.62 -14.29 21.44
CA ALA A 228 -9.69 -13.73 22.43
C ALA A 228 -10.41 -13.41 23.74
N ASN A 229 -9.79 -13.75 24.87
CA ASN A 229 -10.37 -13.68 26.21
C ASN A 229 -9.40 -13.06 27.22
N LEU A 230 -9.91 -12.70 28.40
CA LEU A 230 -9.11 -12.18 29.50
C LEU A 230 -8.47 -13.32 30.31
N PHE A 231 -7.20 -13.14 30.64
CA PHE A 231 -6.43 -14.02 31.53
C PHE A 231 -5.74 -13.18 32.61
N ALA A 232 -5.54 -13.78 33.79
CA ALA A 232 -4.83 -13.17 34.90
C ALA A 232 -3.62 -14.02 35.30
N PHE A 233 -2.48 -13.37 35.49
CA PHE A 233 -1.24 -13.97 35.97
C PHE A 233 -0.77 -13.30 37.26
N ASN A 234 -0.54 -14.11 38.28
CA ASN A 234 0.04 -13.66 39.54
C ASN A 234 1.57 -13.81 39.48
N PRO A 235 2.36 -12.72 39.49
CA PRO A 235 3.81 -12.79 39.37
C PRO A 235 4.51 -13.41 40.58
N ALA A 236 3.88 -13.41 41.76
CA ALA A 236 4.43 -13.98 42.99
C ALA A 236 4.24 -15.50 43.05
N THR A 237 3.06 -16.00 42.69
CA THR A 237 2.74 -17.44 42.74
C THR A 237 2.95 -18.16 41.41
N ARG A 238 3.11 -17.41 40.31
CA ARG A 238 3.11 -17.87 38.92
C ARG A 238 1.81 -18.55 38.47
N ALA A 239 0.72 -18.35 39.22
CA ALA A 239 -0.58 -18.88 38.85
C ALA A 239 -1.16 -18.10 37.65
N LEU A 240 -1.66 -18.84 36.65
CA LEU A 240 -2.32 -18.31 35.47
C LEU A 240 -3.76 -18.85 35.42
N ARG A 241 -4.75 -17.98 35.18
CA ARG A 241 -6.16 -18.38 35.01
C ARG A 241 -6.88 -17.59 33.92
N GLN A 242 -7.89 -18.22 33.32
CA GLN A 242 -8.83 -17.58 32.39
C GLN A 242 -9.96 -16.90 33.18
N LEU A 243 -10.29 -15.65 32.84
CA LEU A 243 -11.35 -14.88 33.50
C LEU A 243 -12.66 -14.88 32.71
N THR A 244 -12.60 -14.81 31.36
CA THR A 244 -13.77 -14.76 30.48
C THR A 244 -13.82 -15.93 29.52
N ARG A 245 -15.01 -16.23 28.98
CA ARG A 245 -15.26 -17.32 28.02
C ARG A 245 -16.12 -16.85 26.84
N GLU A 246 -15.77 -15.71 26.27
CA GLU A 246 -16.33 -15.24 25.00
C GLU A 246 -16.06 -16.28 23.91
N THR A 247 -17.04 -16.53 23.04
CA THR A 247 -16.95 -17.51 21.94
C THR A 247 -17.21 -16.91 20.57
N GLN A 248 -17.93 -15.78 20.52
CA GLN A 248 -18.35 -15.14 19.27
C GLN A 248 -17.50 -13.92 18.93
N TRP A 249 -17.05 -13.18 19.94
CA TRP A 249 -16.39 -11.89 19.77
C TRP A 249 -15.09 -11.83 20.55
N ASP A 250 -14.03 -11.40 19.90
CA ASP A 250 -12.75 -11.15 20.56
C ASP A 250 -12.90 -10.03 21.60
N VAL A 251 -12.30 -10.23 22.77
CA VAL A 251 -12.02 -9.12 23.67
C VAL A 251 -10.95 -8.25 23.01
N ARG A 252 -11.24 -6.95 22.81
CA ARG A 252 -10.35 -6.03 22.06
C ARG A 252 -9.60 -5.04 22.94
N SER A 253 -10.13 -4.73 24.12
CA SER A 253 -9.55 -3.79 25.05
C SER A 253 -10.01 -4.08 26.48
N VAL A 254 -9.17 -3.75 27.46
CA VAL A 254 -9.42 -3.95 28.88
C VAL A 254 -8.81 -2.81 29.70
N ASP A 255 -9.44 -2.47 30.81
CA ASP A 255 -8.89 -1.61 31.84
C ASP A 255 -9.37 -2.05 33.24
N ALA A 256 -8.69 -1.59 34.29
CA ALA A 256 -8.88 -2.08 35.65
C ALA A 256 -8.86 -0.96 36.70
N TRP A 257 -9.73 -1.08 37.71
CA TRP A 257 -9.62 -0.32 38.96
C TRP A 257 -9.87 -1.23 40.17
N GLY A 258 -8.86 -1.36 41.04
CA GLY A 258 -8.90 -2.31 42.16
C GLY A 258 -8.98 -3.75 41.66
N SER A 259 -10.07 -4.46 42.00
CA SER A 259 -10.40 -5.80 41.48
C SER A 259 -11.40 -5.77 40.32
N THR A 260 -11.98 -4.62 39.99
CA THR A 260 -12.99 -4.52 38.93
C THR A 260 -12.31 -4.31 37.58
N LEU A 261 -12.74 -5.10 36.59
CA LEU A 261 -12.29 -5.05 35.20
C LEU A 261 -13.43 -4.61 34.30
N VAL A 262 -13.14 -3.74 33.34
CA VAL A 262 -14.03 -3.43 32.21
C VAL A 262 -13.36 -3.79 30.91
N TYR A 263 -14.12 -4.33 29.96
CA TYR A 263 -13.58 -4.75 28.68
C TYR A 263 -14.59 -4.60 27.56
N GLU A 264 -14.09 -4.53 26.33
CA GLU A 264 -14.87 -4.47 25.10
C GLU A 264 -14.91 -5.83 24.41
N ALA A 265 -16.12 -6.30 24.06
CA ALA A 265 -16.32 -7.44 23.17
C ALA A 265 -17.63 -7.31 22.39
N GLY A 266 -17.59 -7.45 21.07
CA GLY A 266 -18.77 -7.36 20.20
C GLY A 266 -19.39 -5.96 20.11
N GLY A 267 -18.59 -4.92 20.31
CA GLY A 267 -19.03 -3.52 20.27
C GLY A 267 -19.80 -3.05 21.52
N VAL A 268 -19.79 -3.82 22.61
CA VAL A 268 -20.37 -3.43 23.90
C VAL A 268 -19.32 -3.49 25.01
N ILE A 269 -19.57 -2.76 26.10
CA ILE A 269 -18.72 -2.76 27.29
C ILE A 269 -19.29 -3.73 28.34
N LYS A 270 -18.42 -4.56 28.89
CA LYS A 270 -18.74 -5.56 29.92
C LYS A 270 -17.88 -5.33 31.15
N GLN A 271 -18.42 -5.67 32.32
CA GLN A 271 -17.73 -5.61 33.61
C GLN A 271 -17.63 -6.99 34.26
N ILE A 272 -16.48 -7.30 34.84
CA ILE A 272 -16.23 -8.54 35.61
C ILE A 272 -15.30 -8.24 36.80
N ASP A 273 -15.31 -9.08 37.84
CA ASP A 273 -14.34 -9.02 38.93
C ASP A 273 -13.12 -9.92 38.65
N LEU A 274 -11.95 -9.57 39.19
CA LEU A 274 -10.71 -10.34 39.07
C LEU A 274 -10.80 -11.77 39.64
N ALA A 275 -11.72 -12.01 40.59
CA ALA A 275 -12.05 -13.34 41.07
C ALA A 275 -12.78 -14.20 40.02
N GLY A 276 -13.23 -13.60 38.92
CA GLY A 276 -14.01 -14.22 37.85
C GLY A 276 -15.52 -14.06 38.06
N GLY A 277 -16.30 -14.85 37.32
CA GLY A 277 -17.77 -14.84 37.36
C GLY A 277 -18.41 -14.58 36.00
N THR A 278 -19.72 -14.38 35.97
CA THR A 278 -20.44 -14.01 34.75
C THR A 278 -20.27 -12.51 34.49
N PRO A 279 -19.74 -12.09 33.32
CA PRO A 279 -19.64 -10.68 32.97
C PRO A 279 -21.02 -10.01 32.93
N ARG A 280 -21.11 -8.79 33.47
CA ARG A 280 -22.29 -7.92 33.34
C ARG A 280 -22.11 -7.01 32.13
N VAL A 281 -23.04 -7.05 31.18
CA VAL A 281 -23.11 -6.06 30.08
C VAL A 281 -23.61 -4.73 30.66
N LEU A 282 -22.93 -3.63 30.33
CA LEU A 282 -23.37 -2.29 30.72
C LEU A 282 -24.36 -1.74 29.67
N ASP A 283 -25.57 -1.36 30.09
CA ASP A 283 -26.62 -0.84 29.21
C ASP A 283 -26.38 0.65 28.94
N ILE A 284 -25.53 0.94 27.96
CA ILE A 284 -25.20 2.29 27.53
C ILE A 284 -26.04 2.63 26.30
N ARG A 285 -26.75 3.76 26.37
CA ARG A 285 -27.61 4.26 25.29
C ARG A 285 -27.26 5.71 25.01
N LEU A 286 -26.83 5.97 23.77
CA LEU A 286 -26.38 7.28 23.33
C LEU A 286 -27.32 7.81 22.25
N ASP A 287 -27.83 9.02 22.48
CA ASP A 287 -28.59 9.77 21.49
C ASP A 287 -27.64 10.70 20.73
N GLY A 288 -27.27 10.34 19.50
CA GLY A 288 -26.39 11.19 18.72
C GLY A 288 -26.16 10.69 17.30
N THR A 289 -26.39 11.56 16.31
CA THR A 289 -25.92 11.36 14.94
C THR A 289 -24.66 12.17 14.76
N ALA A 290 -23.53 11.54 14.41
CA ALA A 290 -22.31 12.28 14.15
C ALA A 290 -22.49 13.19 12.92
N PRO A 291 -21.88 14.40 12.90
CA PRO A 291 -21.94 15.29 11.73
C PRO A 291 -21.52 14.62 10.42
N GLN A 292 -20.57 13.68 10.48
CA GLN A 292 -20.08 12.94 9.32
C GLN A 292 -21.13 12.01 8.69
N ALA A 293 -22.07 11.49 9.47
CA ALA A 293 -23.14 10.60 8.99
C ALA A 293 -24.27 11.35 8.28
N ARG A 294 -24.26 12.69 8.28
CA ARG A 294 -25.25 13.48 7.56
C ARG A 294 -24.97 13.45 6.06
N PRO A 295 -26.01 13.33 5.22
CA PRO A 295 -25.84 13.55 3.81
C PRO A 295 -25.22 14.93 3.57
N GLN A 296 -24.15 15.00 2.75
CA GLN A 296 -23.47 16.24 2.37
C GLN A 296 -22.95 16.23 0.93
N TRP A 297 -22.63 17.42 0.37
CA TRP A 297 -21.92 17.53 -0.91
C TRP A 297 -20.43 17.33 -0.69
N LYS A 298 -19.80 16.42 -1.44
CA LYS A 298 -18.35 16.21 -1.42
C LYS A 298 -17.73 16.37 -2.80
N ASP A 299 -16.44 16.68 -2.78
CA ASP A 299 -15.58 16.64 -3.96
C ASP A 299 -15.31 15.17 -4.31
N ALA A 300 -15.75 14.75 -5.49
CA ALA A 300 -15.52 13.41 -6.02
C ALA A 300 -14.19 13.32 -6.79
N GLY A 301 -13.60 14.45 -7.21
CA GLY A 301 -12.39 14.48 -8.03
C GLY A 301 -11.17 13.81 -7.37
N LYS A 302 -11.14 13.74 -6.03
CA LYS A 302 -10.08 13.06 -5.26
C LYS A 302 -10.10 11.54 -5.39
N THR A 303 -11.21 10.95 -5.83
CA THR A 303 -11.38 9.50 -5.99
C THR A 303 -11.66 9.13 -7.46
N LEU A 304 -11.11 9.92 -8.38
CA LEU A 304 -11.15 9.65 -9.81
C LEU A 304 -10.47 8.31 -10.11
N THR A 305 -11.19 7.42 -10.81
CA THR A 305 -10.70 6.09 -11.18
C THR A 305 -10.42 5.97 -12.67
N GLN A 306 -11.21 6.63 -13.53
CA GLN A 306 -11.05 6.57 -14.99
C GLN A 306 -11.53 7.86 -15.66
N ALA A 307 -10.91 8.20 -16.79
CA ALA A 307 -11.37 9.24 -17.70
C ALA A 307 -11.21 8.78 -19.17
N ARG A 308 -12.19 9.12 -20.02
CA ARG A 308 -12.20 8.80 -21.46
C ARG A 308 -12.82 9.92 -22.29
N LEU A 309 -12.27 10.18 -23.47
CA LEU A 309 -12.83 11.17 -24.41
C LEU A 309 -14.11 10.66 -25.06
N SER A 310 -15.05 11.58 -25.28
CA SER A 310 -16.18 11.38 -26.21
C SER A 310 -15.69 11.25 -27.66
N ALA A 311 -16.58 10.78 -28.54
CA ALA A 311 -16.26 10.48 -29.95
C ALA A 311 -15.50 11.60 -30.70
N THR A 312 -15.82 12.86 -30.40
CA THR A 312 -15.18 14.06 -31.00
C THR A 312 -14.32 14.86 -30.01
N GLY A 313 -14.15 14.34 -28.78
CA GLY A 313 -13.43 14.99 -27.70
C GLY A 313 -14.03 16.30 -27.21
N LYS A 314 -15.33 16.54 -27.42
CA LYS A 314 -16.05 17.71 -26.88
C LYS A 314 -16.28 17.62 -25.37
N ARG A 315 -16.39 16.38 -24.86
CA ARG A 315 -16.55 16.04 -23.45
C ARG A 315 -15.64 14.89 -23.07
N VAL A 316 -15.39 14.75 -21.78
CA VAL A 316 -14.72 13.63 -21.13
C VAL A 316 -15.73 12.96 -20.20
N VAL A 317 -15.85 11.62 -20.26
CA VAL A 317 -16.56 10.88 -19.21
C VAL A 317 -15.55 10.55 -18.11
N VAL A 318 -15.95 10.75 -16.87
CA VAL A 318 -15.13 10.53 -15.67
C VAL A 318 -15.90 9.63 -14.72
N THR A 319 -15.27 8.57 -14.21
CA THR A 319 -15.78 7.83 -13.06
C THR A 319 -15.05 8.26 -11.81
N ALA A 320 -15.81 8.68 -10.80
CA ALA A 320 -15.26 9.21 -9.56
C ALA A 320 -16.26 8.99 -8.43
N ARG A 321 -15.79 8.49 -7.28
CA ARG A 321 -16.62 8.20 -6.11
C ARG A 321 -17.89 7.36 -6.37
N GLY A 322 -17.77 6.35 -7.22
CA GLY A 322 -18.90 5.50 -7.61
C GLY A 322 -19.90 6.18 -8.55
N GLU A 323 -19.61 7.38 -9.07
CA GLU A 323 -20.53 8.13 -9.93
C GLU A 323 -19.93 8.34 -11.33
N VAL A 324 -20.80 8.47 -12.34
CA VAL A 324 -20.41 8.73 -13.74
C VAL A 324 -20.72 10.17 -14.10
N PHE A 325 -19.67 10.94 -14.33
CA PHE A 325 -19.76 12.34 -14.77
C PHE A 325 -19.42 12.50 -16.25
N THR A 326 -19.99 13.52 -16.89
CA THR A 326 -19.42 14.06 -18.13
C THR A 326 -18.97 15.49 -17.92
N VAL A 327 -17.75 15.80 -18.32
CA VAL A 327 -17.09 17.10 -18.16
C VAL A 327 -16.92 17.74 -19.54
N PRO A 328 -17.35 19.00 -19.76
CA PRO A 328 -17.14 19.71 -21.01
C PRO A 328 -15.66 20.10 -21.18
N VAL A 329 -15.13 19.97 -22.40
CA VAL A 329 -13.78 20.47 -22.71
C VAL A 329 -13.78 21.99 -22.96
N LYS A 330 -14.91 22.54 -23.45
CA LYS A 330 -15.05 23.96 -23.74
C LYS A 330 -16.41 24.51 -23.33
N ASP A 331 -17.48 24.01 -23.94
CA ASP A 331 -18.82 24.59 -23.80
C ASP A 331 -19.72 23.69 -22.93
N GLY A 332 -20.46 24.28 -21.99
CA GLY A 332 -21.45 23.62 -21.13
C GLY A 332 -21.01 23.47 -19.66
N SER A 333 -21.75 22.67 -18.88
CA SER A 333 -21.45 22.35 -17.48
C SER A 333 -21.08 20.88 -17.29
N VAL A 334 -20.45 20.55 -16.17
CA VAL A 334 -20.33 19.16 -15.68
C VAL A 334 -21.75 18.60 -15.45
N ARG A 335 -21.93 17.31 -15.74
CA ARG A 335 -23.17 16.57 -15.47
C ARG A 335 -22.82 15.32 -14.68
N ASN A 336 -23.51 15.07 -13.58
CA ASN A 336 -23.58 13.74 -12.99
C ASN A 336 -24.69 12.97 -13.71
N LEU A 337 -24.40 11.80 -14.27
CA LEU A 337 -25.37 11.00 -15.02
C LEU A 337 -26.07 9.93 -14.17
N THR A 338 -25.51 9.61 -13.00
CA THR A 338 -25.96 8.51 -12.15
C THR A 338 -26.78 9.03 -10.97
N GLU A 339 -26.22 9.93 -10.16
CA GLU A 339 -26.83 10.52 -8.95
C GLU A 339 -27.40 9.45 -8.00
N THR A 340 -26.59 8.43 -7.73
CA THR A 340 -26.95 7.21 -7.01
C THR A 340 -26.24 7.15 -5.66
N ALA A 341 -27.01 7.23 -4.57
CA ALA A 341 -26.46 7.08 -3.23
C ALA A 341 -26.20 5.59 -2.91
N GLY A 342 -24.96 5.24 -2.55
CA GLY A 342 -24.60 3.88 -2.15
C GLY A 342 -24.57 2.88 -3.30
N VAL A 343 -24.15 3.31 -4.48
CA VAL A 343 -23.92 2.48 -5.66
C VAL A 343 -22.53 2.81 -6.20
N ARG A 344 -21.83 1.78 -6.68
CA ARG A 344 -20.61 1.89 -7.47
C ARG A 344 -20.96 1.81 -8.94
N GLU A 345 -20.91 2.94 -9.63
CA GLU A 345 -20.73 2.99 -11.07
C GLU A 345 -19.26 3.24 -11.46
N SER A 346 -18.69 2.31 -12.24
CA SER A 346 -17.28 2.34 -12.67
C SER A 346 -17.09 2.06 -14.16
N ASP A 347 -15.86 2.24 -14.63
CA ASP A 347 -15.38 1.88 -15.97
C ASP A 347 -16.21 2.46 -17.13
N ALA A 348 -16.55 3.76 -17.07
CA ALA A 348 -17.43 4.35 -18.06
C ALA A 348 -16.77 4.53 -19.44
N LEU A 349 -17.54 4.22 -20.50
CA LEU A 349 -17.16 4.33 -21.91
C LEU A 349 -18.19 5.13 -22.70
N TRP A 350 -17.74 5.87 -23.71
CA TRP A 350 -18.62 6.52 -24.69
C TRP A 350 -18.98 5.56 -25.81
N SER A 351 -20.21 5.67 -26.32
CA SER A 351 -20.55 5.07 -27.60
C SER A 351 -19.74 5.73 -28.73
N PRO A 352 -19.45 5.01 -29.82
CA PRO A 352 -18.71 5.57 -30.97
C PRO A 352 -19.38 6.79 -31.62
N ASP A 353 -20.72 6.87 -31.57
CA ASP A 353 -21.50 8.03 -32.05
C ASP A 353 -21.58 9.19 -31.04
N GLY A 354 -21.04 8.99 -29.83
CA GLY A 354 -21.05 9.91 -28.71
C GLY A 354 -22.42 10.18 -28.09
N GLN A 355 -23.48 9.43 -28.44
CA GLN A 355 -24.84 9.67 -27.93
C GLN A 355 -25.13 8.97 -26.61
N HIS A 356 -24.39 7.92 -26.27
CA HIS A 356 -24.60 7.11 -25.09
C HIS A 356 -23.32 6.93 -24.29
N VAL A 357 -23.50 6.56 -23.03
CA VAL A 357 -22.46 6.16 -22.09
C VAL A 357 -22.84 4.80 -21.51
N ALA A 358 -21.88 3.88 -21.48
CA ALA A 358 -21.98 2.60 -20.79
C ALA A 358 -21.12 2.63 -19.52
N CYS A 359 -21.57 2.03 -18.43
CA CYS A 359 -20.78 1.80 -17.21
C CYS A 359 -21.11 0.45 -16.58
N ILE A 360 -20.21 -0.05 -15.72
CA ILE A 360 -20.54 -1.11 -14.76
C ILE A 360 -21.27 -0.47 -13.59
N SER A 361 -22.32 -1.11 -13.09
CA SER A 361 -23.04 -0.72 -11.88
C SER A 361 -23.25 -1.91 -10.96
N ASP A 362 -23.13 -1.71 -9.65
CA ASP A 362 -23.51 -2.67 -8.60
C ASP A 362 -24.90 -2.36 -7.99
N ALA A 363 -25.74 -1.55 -8.65
CA ALA A 363 -27.08 -1.22 -8.15
C ALA A 363 -27.97 -2.43 -7.81
N PRO A 364 -27.86 -3.60 -8.50
CA PRO A 364 -28.55 -4.83 -8.09
C PRO A 364 -28.05 -5.46 -6.78
N GLY A 365 -27.06 -4.87 -6.10
CA GLY A 365 -26.37 -5.38 -4.93
C GLY A 365 -25.01 -5.98 -5.28
N MET A 366 -24.58 -7.02 -4.55
CA MET A 366 -23.31 -7.76 -4.77
C MET A 366 -23.33 -8.58 -6.08
N ARG A 367 -23.56 -7.90 -7.20
CA ARG A 367 -23.66 -8.39 -8.57
C ARG A 367 -23.62 -7.20 -9.53
N HIS A 368 -22.79 -7.30 -10.56
CA HIS A 368 -22.71 -6.26 -11.58
C HIS A 368 -23.81 -6.35 -12.64
N GLU A 369 -24.11 -5.19 -13.21
CA GLU A 369 -24.79 -5.03 -14.49
C GLU A 369 -24.07 -3.99 -15.35
N VAL A 370 -24.31 -4.04 -16.66
CA VAL A 370 -23.93 -2.95 -17.57
C VAL A 370 -25.13 -2.01 -17.70
N VAL A 371 -24.92 -0.73 -17.42
CA VAL A 371 -25.93 0.32 -17.61
C VAL A 371 -25.58 1.13 -18.84
N LEU A 372 -26.52 1.22 -19.77
CA LEU A 372 -26.45 2.04 -20.96
C LEU A 372 -27.43 3.20 -20.84
N GLN A 373 -26.95 4.42 -20.99
CA GLN A 373 -27.78 5.63 -20.85
C GLN A 373 -27.36 6.72 -21.84
N ALA A 374 -28.27 7.64 -22.16
CA ALA A 374 -27.95 8.77 -23.01
C ALA A 374 -26.91 9.69 -22.36
N GLN A 375 -26.05 10.33 -23.18
CA GLN A 375 -25.01 11.26 -22.72
C GLN A 375 -25.54 12.50 -21.98
N THR A 376 -26.85 12.76 -22.09
CA THR A 376 -27.55 13.84 -21.40
C THR A 376 -27.91 13.46 -19.97
N GLY A 377 -27.91 12.17 -19.62
CA GLY A 377 -28.48 11.65 -18.38
C GLY A 377 -30.01 11.58 -18.37
N LEU A 378 -30.65 11.94 -19.49
CA LEU A 378 -32.12 11.98 -19.61
C LEU A 378 -32.65 10.72 -20.32
N GLY A 379 -33.87 10.31 -19.98
CA GLY A 379 -34.55 9.19 -20.61
C GLY A 379 -34.35 7.85 -19.87
N ALA A 380 -34.81 6.78 -20.48
CA ALA A 380 -34.70 5.44 -19.91
C ALA A 380 -33.26 4.91 -19.97
N LYS A 381 -32.85 4.20 -18.93
CA LYS A 381 -31.59 3.46 -18.88
C LYS A 381 -31.85 2.01 -19.29
N GLU A 382 -31.01 1.46 -20.16
CA GLU A 382 -30.99 0.02 -20.43
C GLU A 382 -30.01 -0.66 -19.47
N ARG A 383 -30.37 -1.85 -19.01
CA ARG A 383 -29.61 -2.60 -18.00
C ARG A 383 -29.41 -4.03 -18.46
N PHE A 384 -28.17 -4.50 -18.42
CA PHE A 384 -27.79 -5.86 -18.80
C PHE A 384 -27.13 -6.53 -17.61
N LEU A 385 -27.89 -7.40 -16.94
CA LEU A 385 -27.44 -8.09 -15.74
C LEU A 385 -26.32 -9.07 -16.08
N LEU A 386 -25.15 -8.93 -15.43
CA LEU A 386 -24.02 -9.83 -15.64
C LEU A 386 -24.17 -11.09 -14.76
N PRO A 387 -23.35 -12.14 -14.95
CA PRO A 387 -23.36 -13.32 -14.07
C PRO A 387 -23.28 -12.95 -12.58
N LYS A 388 -23.82 -13.82 -11.72
CA LYS A 388 -23.85 -13.59 -10.26
C LYS A 388 -22.46 -13.68 -9.61
N GLU A 389 -21.57 -14.47 -10.24
CA GLU A 389 -20.19 -14.64 -9.82
C GLU A 389 -19.30 -13.88 -10.79
N GLY A 390 -18.23 -13.29 -10.27
CA GLY A 390 -17.29 -12.48 -11.00
C GLY A 390 -17.40 -10.98 -10.69
N TYR A 391 -16.26 -10.32 -10.81
CA TYR A 391 -16.06 -8.90 -10.68
C TYR A 391 -15.58 -8.36 -12.03
N PHE A 392 -16.44 -7.61 -12.70
CA PHE A 392 -16.30 -7.25 -14.12
C PHE A 392 -15.73 -5.85 -14.35
N THR A 393 -15.01 -5.66 -15.45
CA THR A 393 -14.44 -4.38 -15.92
C THR A 393 -14.78 -4.17 -17.40
N LEU A 394 -15.25 -2.97 -17.77
CA LEU A 394 -15.43 -2.57 -19.17
C LEU A 394 -14.10 -2.19 -19.82
N MET A 395 -13.87 -2.70 -21.02
CA MET A 395 -12.60 -2.53 -21.74
C MET A 395 -12.73 -1.60 -22.94
N ASP A 396 -13.67 -1.89 -23.85
CA ASP A 396 -13.82 -1.15 -25.12
C ASP A 396 -15.23 -1.32 -25.72
N TRP A 397 -15.59 -0.47 -26.68
CA TRP A 397 -16.86 -0.50 -27.42
C TRP A 397 -16.58 -0.63 -28.91
N SER A 398 -17.21 -1.59 -29.59
CA SER A 398 -17.03 -1.76 -31.03
C SER A 398 -17.40 -0.49 -31.82
N PRO A 399 -16.66 -0.12 -32.87
CA PRO A 399 -16.93 1.08 -33.69
C PRO A 399 -18.34 1.18 -34.28
N ASP A 400 -19.02 0.06 -34.52
CA ASP A 400 -20.41 0.02 -34.99
C ASP A 400 -21.47 0.19 -33.87
N GLY A 401 -21.02 0.31 -32.62
CA GLY A 401 -21.84 0.45 -31.42
C GLY A 401 -22.53 -0.84 -30.97
N GLN A 402 -22.32 -1.99 -31.62
CA GLN A 402 -23.10 -3.20 -31.41
C GLN A 402 -22.55 -4.15 -30.34
N GLN A 403 -21.32 -3.96 -29.85
CA GLN A 403 -20.66 -4.85 -28.89
C GLN A 403 -19.87 -4.06 -27.84
N LEU A 404 -19.87 -4.55 -26.60
CA LEU A 404 -18.94 -4.12 -25.54
C LEU A 404 -17.97 -5.25 -25.21
N VAL A 405 -16.71 -4.93 -24.95
CA VAL A 405 -15.71 -5.89 -24.45
C VAL A 405 -15.61 -5.76 -22.94
N ILE A 406 -15.71 -6.90 -22.25
CA ILE A 406 -15.75 -6.98 -20.78
C ILE A 406 -14.77 -8.05 -20.33
N ARG A 407 -14.03 -7.81 -19.24
CA ARG A 407 -13.23 -8.84 -18.57
C ARG A 407 -13.70 -9.06 -17.14
N ASP A 408 -13.26 -10.15 -16.50
CA ASP A 408 -13.52 -10.42 -15.09
C ASP A 408 -12.26 -10.76 -14.25
N ASN A 409 -12.46 -10.91 -12.95
CA ASN A 409 -11.47 -11.39 -11.98
C ASN A 409 -11.09 -12.88 -12.17
N HIS A 410 -11.86 -13.65 -12.95
CA HIS A 410 -11.65 -15.07 -13.26
C HIS A 410 -10.89 -15.29 -14.58
N LEU A 411 -10.17 -14.27 -15.05
CA LEU A 411 -9.30 -14.28 -16.23
C LEU A 411 -10.04 -14.42 -17.56
N ASN A 412 -11.34 -14.16 -17.59
CA ASN A 412 -12.13 -14.29 -18.80
C ASN A 412 -12.23 -12.95 -19.54
N LEU A 413 -12.29 -13.05 -20.87
CA LEU A 413 -12.67 -11.96 -21.77
C LEU A 413 -13.99 -12.32 -22.44
N TYR A 414 -14.90 -11.36 -22.52
CA TYR A 414 -16.23 -11.50 -23.08
C TYR A 414 -16.54 -10.38 -24.07
N ARG A 415 -17.51 -10.63 -24.96
CA ARG A 415 -18.30 -9.59 -25.62
C ARG A 415 -19.74 -9.61 -25.11
N LEU A 416 -20.31 -8.44 -24.88
CA LEU A 416 -21.73 -8.25 -24.63
C LEU A 416 -22.38 -7.69 -25.89
N ALA A 417 -23.38 -8.40 -26.42
CA ALA A 417 -24.08 -7.96 -27.64
C ALA A 417 -25.13 -6.89 -27.32
N LEU A 418 -25.03 -5.73 -27.97
CA LEU A 418 -25.97 -4.61 -27.87
C LEU A 418 -26.90 -4.48 -29.07
N GLY A 419 -26.56 -5.12 -30.19
CA GLY A 419 -27.34 -4.99 -31.41
C GLY A 419 -28.78 -5.51 -31.30
N ALA A 420 -29.68 -4.94 -32.12
CA ALA A 420 -31.06 -5.36 -32.16
C ALA A 420 -31.17 -6.82 -32.64
N GLY A 421 -31.85 -7.68 -31.87
CA GLY A 421 -32.01 -9.09 -32.20
C GLY A 421 -32.02 -9.99 -30.97
N PRO A 422 -32.13 -11.32 -31.16
CA PRO A 422 -32.27 -12.28 -30.06
C PRO A 422 -31.02 -12.39 -29.18
N GLN A 423 -29.87 -11.92 -29.65
CA GLN A 423 -28.60 -11.93 -28.90
C GLN A 423 -28.40 -10.69 -28.01
N ARG A 424 -29.27 -9.67 -28.08
CA ARG A 424 -29.11 -8.45 -27.26
C ARG A 424 -29.05 -8.82 -25.77
N GLY A 425 -28.07 -8.29 -25.06
CA GLY A 425 -27.81 -8.57 -23.65
C GLY A 425 -27.10 -9.89 -23.35
N GLN A 426 -26.78 -10.71 -24.37
CA GLN A 426 -26.02 -11.95 -24.15
C GLN A 426 -24.53 -11.66 -23.98
N LEU A 427 -23.97 -12.18 -22.89
CA LEU A 427 -22.53 -12.18 -22.62
C LEU A 427 -21.90 -13.44 -23.21
N ILE A 428 -20.97 -13.28 -24.14
CA ILE A 428 -20.34 -14.36 -24.92
C ILE A 428 -18.85 -14.38 -24.63
N LYS A 429 -18.34 -15.51 -24.13
CA LYS A 429 -16.92 -15.68 -23.79
C LYS A 429 -16.05 -15.75 -25.04
N ILE A 430 -14.98 -14.96 -25.07
CA ILE A 430 -13.97 -14.87 -26.15
C ILE A 430 -12.74 -15.71 -25.81
N ALA A 431 -12.21 -15.55 -24.60
CA ALA A 431 -10.97 -16.19 -24.17
C ALA A 431 -10.91 -16.34 -22.64
N THR A 432 -9.99 -17.20 -22.18
CA THR A 432 -9.54 -17.27 -20.78
C THR A 432 -8.02 -17.12 -20.82
N ASP A 433 -7.48 -16.18 -20.06
CA ASP A 433 -6.03 -16.11 -19.89
C ASP A 433 -5.55 -17.22 -18.95
N VAL A 434 -4.31 -17.65 -19.08
CA VAL A 434 -3.72 -18.72 -18.25
C VAL A 434 -3.17 -18.20 -16.93
N ARG A 435 -3.07 -16.87 -16.78
CA ARG A 435 -2.63 -16.20 -15.55
C ARG A 435 -3.00 -14.73 -15.56
N ARG A 436 -3.01 -14.13 -14.38
CA ARG A 436 -3.13 -12.68 -14.19
C ARG A 436 -1.76 -12.04 -14.29
N PHE A 437 -1.63 -10.96 -15.09
CA PHE A 437 -0.46 -10.09 -15.08
C PHE A 437 -0.88 -8.65 -14.82
N GLY A 438 -0.80 -8.17 -13.56
CA GLY A 438 -0.94 -6.75 -13.21
C GLY A 438 -1.82 -5.90 -14.16
N SER A 439 -1.25 -4.80 -14.69
CA SER A 439 -1.81 -3.97 -15.77
C SER A 439 -1.71 -4.60 -17.17
N ASP A 440 -0.94 -5.68 -17.33
CA ASP A 440 -0.56 -6.31 -18.61
C ASP A 440 -1.49 -7.49 -18.97
N GLY A 441 -2.69 -7.57 -18.38
CA GLY A 441 -3.71 -8.53 -18.78
C GLY A 441 -4.24 -8.24 -20.19
N PHE A 442 -5.52 -8.49 -20.44
CA PHE A 442 -6.12 -8.13 -21.72
C PHE A 442 -5.94 -6.62 -22.02
N THR A 443 -5.17 -6.32 -23.05
CA THR A 443 -5.23 -5.06 -23.82
C THR A 443 -5.97 -5.38 -25.10
N VAL A 444 -6.85 -4.49 -25.56
CA VAL A 444 -7.79 -4.78 -26.65
C VAL A 444 -7.82 -3.64 -27.67
N SER A 445 -8.11 -3.96 -28.93
CA SER A 445 -8.34 -2.99 -29.99
C SER A 445 -9.26 -3.58 -31.06
N PHE A 446 -10.34 -2.87 -31.37
CA PHE A 446 -11.23 -3.23 -32.47
C PHE A 446 -10.70 -2.79 -33.84
N SER A 447 -10.99 -3.57 -34.87
CA SER A 447 -10.91 -3.10 -36.26
C SER A 447 -12.04 -2.09 -36.53
N ARG A 448 -11.79 -1.10 -37.39
CA ARG A 448 -12.76 -0.03 -37.73
C ARG A 448 -14.12 -0.52 -38.23
N ASP A 449 -14.14 -1.68 -38.87
CA ASP A 449 -15.36 -2.32 -39.39
C ASP A 449 -16.04 -3.26 -38.38
N SER A 450 -15.55 -3.32 -37.14
CA SER A 450 -16.06 -4.16 -36.04
C SER A 450 -16.05 -5.67 -36.33
N ARG A 451 -15.28 -6.15 -37.32
CA ARG A 451 -15.20 -7.58 -37.66
C ARG A 451 -14.15 -8.34 -36.86
N TRP A 452 -13.12 -7.64 -36.37
CA TRP A 452 -11.99 -8.22 -35.66
C TRP A 452 -11.73 -7.50 -34.33
N LEU A 453 -11.29 -8.28 -33.34
CA LEU A 453 -10.76 -7.78 -32.08
C LEU A 453 -9.34 -8.31 -31.91
N ALA A 454 -8.36 -7.41 -31.80
CA ALA A 454 -7.00 -7.75 -31.42
C ALA A 454 -6.87 -7.66 -29.90
N PHE A 455 -6.20 -8.62 -29.27
CA PHE A 455 -5.95 -8.58 -27.84
C PHE A 455 -4.67 -9.31 -27.42
N THR A 456 -4.21 -9.01 -26.21
CA THR A 456 -3.04 -9.69 -25.61
C THR A 456 -3.48 -10.86 -24.73
N MET A 457 -2.75 -11.99 -24.83
CA MET A 457 -2.87 -13.13 -23.93
C MET A 457 -1.51 -13.58 -23.42
N SER A 458 -1.49 -14.22 -22.27
CA SER A 458 -0.28 -14.80 -21.69
C SER A 458 0.04 -16.17 -22.25
N GLY A 459 1.32 -16.44 -22.47
CA GLY A 459 1.85 -17.79 -22.62
C GLY A 459 2.22 -18.43 -21.28
N GLU A 460 2.30 -19.75 -21.25
CA GLU A 460 2.79 -20.51 -20.09
C GLU A 460 4.22 -20.11 -19.68
N ASN A 461 5.00 -19.61 -20.65
CA ASN A 461 6.36 -19.07 -20.50
C ASN A 461 6.42 -17.61 -20.04
N TYR A 462 5.32 -17.03 -19.55
CA TYR A 462 5.19 -15.63 -19.11
C TYR A 462 5.23 -14.56 -20.22
N LEU A 463 5.43 -14.94 -21.48
CA LEU A 463 5.50 -13.97 -22.57
C LEU A 463 4.09 -13.64 -23.09
N GLY A 464 3.83 -12.37 -23.39
CA GLY A 464 2.57 -11.91 -23.98
C GLY A 464 2.54 -12.24 -25.46
N ARG A 465 1.34 -12.51 -25.98
CA ARG A 465 1.09 -12.86 -27.38
C ARG A 465 -0.06 -12.03 -27.93
N ILE A 466 0.05 -11.64 -29.20
CA ILE A 466 -1.05 -10.96 -29.90
C ILE A 466 -1.99 -12.01 -30.50
N VAL A 467 -3.28 -11.84 -30.24
CA VAL A 467 -4.36 -12.70 -30.73
C VAL A 467 -5.36 -11.86 -31.52
N LEU A 468 -5.79 -12.37 -32.67
CA LEU A 468 -6.89 -11.82 -33.48
C LEU A 468 -8.13 -12.71 -33.32
N HIS A 469 -9.22 -12.12 -32.84
CA HIS A 469 -10.54 -12.77 -32.77
C HIS A 469 -11.43 -12.32 -33.93
N GLU A 470 -11.95 -13.27 -34.68
CA GLU A 470 -12.96 -13.02 -35.71
C GLU A 470 -14.36 -13.10 -35.09
N LEU A 471 -15.08 -11.97 -35.02
CA LEU A 471 -16.36 -11.91 -34.30
C LEU A 471 -17.46 -12.78 -34.93
N ALA A 472 -17.43 -12.93 -36.26
CA ALA A 472 -18.43 -13.69 -37.00
C ALA A 472 -18.34 -15.20 -36.73
N THR A 473 -17.13 -15.73 -36.61
CA THR A 473 -16.89 -17.18 -36.43
C THR A 473 -16.58 -17.55 -34.99
N GLY A 474 -16.20 -16.58 -34.16
CA GLY A 474 -15.76 -16.78 -32.79
C GLY A 474 -14.34 -17.36 -32.67
N LYS A 475 -13.57 -17.40 -33.77
CA LYS A 475 -12.24 -18.04 -33.79
C LYS A 475 -11.13 -17.08 -33.37
N ASN A 476 -10.19 -17.60 -32.58
CA ASN A 476 -8.97 -16.90 -32.15
C ASN A 476 -7.78 -17.36 -32.99
N HIS A 477 -6.94 -16.41 -33.42
CA HIS A 477 -5.74 -16.64 -34.22
C HIS A 477 -4.53 -15.97 -33.55
N VAL A 478 -3.59 -16.76 -33.07
CA VAL A 478 -2.34 -16.24 -32.48
C VAL A 478 -1.41 -15.78 -33.60
N VAL A 479 -0.89 -14.56 -33.49
CA VAL A 479 -0.05 -13.94 -34.53
C VAL A 479 1.44 -14.11 -34.24
N THR A 480 1.84 -14.10 -32.97
CA THR A 480 3.24 -14.12 -32.54
C THR A 480 3.75 -15.52 -32.26
N ASP A 481 5.03 -15.77 -32.50
CA ASP A 481 5.69 -17.07 -32.39
C ASP A 481 5.86 -17.61 -30.96
N GLY A 482 5.67 -16.76 -29.94
CA GLY A 482 5.83 -17.12 -28.53
C GLY A 482 7.28 -17.10 -28.02
N LEU A 483 8.23 -16.66 -28.84
CA LEU A 483 9.64 -16.40 -28.47
C LEU A 483 9.89 -14.93 -28.12
N THR A 484 8.88 -14.08 -28.34
CA THR A 484 8.90 -12.64 -28.05
C THR A 484 7.80 -12.29 -27.05
N HIS A 485 8.07 -11.35 -26.14
CA HIS A 485 7.01 -10.73 -25.35
C HIS A 485 6.35 -9.65 -26.20
N ALA A 486 5.12 -9.88 -26.64
CA ALA A 486 4.35 -8.93 -27.42
C ALA A 486 3.12 -8.41 -26.65
N GLY A 487 2.76 -7.15 -26.89
CA GLY A 487 1.60 -6.52 -26.25
C GLY A 487 1.22 -5.19 -26.90
N ASN A 488 0.20 -4.54 -26.33
CA ASN A 488 -0.33 -3.24 -26.78
C ASN A 488 -0.78 -3.21 -28.27
N PRO A 489 -1.63 -4.15 -28.74
CA PRO A 489 -2.09 -4.13 -30.12
C PRO A 489 -3.02 -2.94 -30.41
N VAL A 490 -2.85 -2.27 -31.54
CA VAL A 490 -3.77 -1.23 -32.02
C VAL A 490 -3.93 -1.25 -33.54
N PHE A 491 -5.18 -1.27 -34.02
CA PHE A 491 -5.46 -1.15 -35.45
C PHE A 491 -5.23 0.26 -35.97
N SER A 492 -4.70 0.37 -37.19
CA SER A 492 -4.71 1.62 -37.94
C SER A 492 -6.15 2.02 -38.35
N PRO A 493 -6.46 3.33 -38.50
CA PRO A 493 -7.76 3.79 -38.98
C PRO A 493 -8.12 3.28 -40.38
N LYS A 494 -7.12 2.97 -41.22
CA LYS A 494 -7.33 2.41 -42.57
C LYS A 494 -7.61 0.90 -42.54
N GLY A 495 -7.28 0.21 -41.45
CA GLY A 495 -7.45 -1.23 -41.32
C GLY A 495 -6.50 -2.06 -42.19
N ASP A 496 -5.37 -1.49 -42.60
CA ASP A 496 -4.33 -2.16 -43.40
C ASP A 496 -3.20 -2.72 -42.53
N VAL A 497 -2.96 -2.10 -41.37
CA VAL A 497 -1.94 -2.54 -40.39
C VAL A 497 -2.47 -2.62 -38.96
N LEU A 498 -1.88 -3.54 -38.17
CA LEU A 498 -1.98 -3.60 -36.71
C LEU A 498 -0.61 -3.27 -36.10
N TYR A 499 -0.51 -2.22 -35.28
CA TYR A 499 0.70 -1.88 -34.54
C TYR A 499 0.75 -2.62 -33.20
N PHE A 500 1.94 -2.95 -32.73
CA PHE A 500 2.16 -3.55 -31.42
C PHE A 500 3.60 -3.35 -30.94
N THR A 501 3.81 -3.61 -29.65
CA THR A 501 5.14 -3.67 -29.01
C THR A 501 5.63 -5.11 -28.96
N ALA A 502 6.92 -5.35 -29.19
CA ALA A 502 7.51 -6.65 -28.91
C ALA A 502 8.95 -6.55 -28.38
N SER A 503 9.31 -7.45 -27.46
CA SER A 503 10.64 -7.50 -26.82
C SER A 503 11.21 -8.92 -26.85
N ILE A 504 12.49 -9.01 -27.22
CA ILE A 504 13.30 -10.25 -27.17
C ILE A 504 14.09 -10.39 -25.87
N ASN A 505 14.11 -9.37 -25.00
CA ASN A 505 14.90 -9.37 -23.76
C ASN A 505 14.03 -9.35 -22.48
N ALA A 506 12.71 -9.34 -22.62
CA ALA A 506 11.77 -9.17 -21.51
C ALA A 506 11.79 -10.31 -20.49
N GLY A 507 12.27 -11.53 -20.81
CA GLY A 507 12.11 -12.76 -20.02
C GLY A 507 12.16 -12.58 -18.50
N PRO A 508 13.31 -12.23 -17.89
CA PRO A 508 13.42 -12.06 -16.44
C PRO A 508 12.51 -10.98 -15.85
N SER A 509 12.18 -9.93 -16.62
CA SER A 509 11.27 -8.86 -16.16
C SER A 509 9.79 -9.29 -16.11
N ARG A 510 9.42 -10.42 -16.73
CA ARG A 510 8.03 -10.89 -16.76
C ARG A 510 7.64 -11.67 -15.50
N VAL A 511 8.60 -12.25 -14.79
CA VAL A 511 8.36 -12.97 -13.53
C VAL A 511 8.40 -11.98 -12.36
N ARG A 512 7.45 -11.04 -12.31
CA ARG A 512 7.48 -9.88 -11.39
C ARG A 512 7.57 -10.22 -9.90
N LEU A 513 7.13 -11.41 -9.48
CA LEU A 513 7.26 -11.84 -8.09
C LEU A 513 8.73 -12.10 -7.72
N ASP A 514 9.59 -12.42 -8.70
CA ASP A 514 11.00 -12.66 -8.46
C ASP A 514 11.75 -11.34 -8.30
N LEU A 515 12.55 -11.24 -7.24
CA LEU A 515 13.44 -10.09 -7.02
C LEU A 515 14.47 -9.95 -8.16
N SER A 516 14.75 -11.03 -8.89
CA SER A 516 15.63 -10.98 -10.07
C SER A 516 15.08 -10.12 -11.22
N SER A 517 13.79 -9.75 -11.17
CA SER A 517 13.13 -8.81 -12.09
C SER A 517 13.48 -7.33 -11.82
N GLN A 518 13.98 -7.00 -10.61
CA GLN A 518 14.43 -5.66 -10.24
C GLN A 518 15.53 -5.14 -11.15
N GLU A 519 15.44 -3.86 -11.50
CA GLU A 519 16.39 -3.16 -12.36
C GLU A 519 16.75 -3.88 -13.68
N ARG A 520 15.88 -4.77 -14.17
CA ARG A 520 16.06 -5.45 -15.47
C ARG A 520 15.52 -4.56 -16.59
N PRO A 521 16.38 -4.08 -17.52
CA PRO A 521 15.92 -3.23 -18.61
C PRO A 521 14.95 -3.98 -19.53
N ASN A 522 13.87 -3.31 -19.92
CA ASN A 522 12.92 -3.80 -20.92
C ASN A 522 13.12 -3.03 -22.24
N ARG A 523 13.43 -3.75 -23.32
CA ARG A 523 13.69 -3.19 -24.63
C ARG A 523 12.66 -3.76 -25.60
N SER A 524 11.69 -2.94 -25.94
CA SER A 524 10.65 -3.23 -26.92
C SER A 524 10.93 -2.45 -28.19
N GLY A 525 10.79 -3.10 -29.34
CA GLY A 525 10.59 -2.44 -30.62
C GLY A 525 9.10 -2.11 -30.83
N LEU A 526 8.85 -1.22 -31.78
CA LEU A 526 7.50 -0.97 -32.32
C LEU A 526 7.41 -1.65 -33.68
N TYR A 527 6.32 -2.38 -33.90
CA TYR A 527 6.12 -3.20 -35.09
C TYR A 527 4.77 -2.88 -35.73
N ALA A 528 4.70 -3.06 -37.05
CA ALA A 528 3.48 -3.01 -37.83
C ALA A 528 3.26 -4.36 -38.53
N LEU A 529 2.12 -4.98 -38.29
CA LEU A 529 1.69 -6.19 -38.98
C LEU A 529 0.83 -5.81 -40.19
N VAL A 530 1.26 -6.17 -41.40
CA VAL A 530 0.49 -5.94 -42.63
C VAL A 530 -0.59 -7.02 -42.79
N LEU A 531 -1.86 -6.62 -42.76
CA LEU A 531 -2.99 -7.55 -42.57
C LEU A 531 -3.40 -8.32 -43.83
N ALA A 532 -3.33 -7.69 -45.01
CA ALA A 532 -3.59 -8.34 -46.29
C ALA A 532 -2.29 -8.87 -46.92
N ALA A 533 -2.37 -9.96 -47.68
CA ALA A 533 -1.20 -10.58 -48.33
C ALA A 533 -0.64 -9.70 -49.46
N ASP A 534 -1.49 -8.91 -50.11
CA ASP A 534 -1.16 -7.87 -51.10
C ASP A 534 -1.04 -6.46 -50.48
N GLY A 535 -1.06 -6.38 -49.14
CA GLY A 535 -0.93 -5.13 -48.41
C GLY A 535 0.45 -4.51 -48.57
N LYS A 536 0.51 -3.17 -48.52
CA LYS A 536 1.77 -2.43 -48.62
C LYS A 536 2.35 -2.20 -47.23
N SER A 537 3.65 -2.41 -47.08
CA SER A 537 4.37 -2.01 -45.87
C SER A 537 4.26 -0.49 -45.67
N PRO A 538 4.03 0.00 -44.44
CA PRO A 538 4.05 1.43 -44.14
C PRO A 538 5.44 2.06 -44.35
N LEU A 539 6.48 1.23 -44.51
CA LEU A 539 7.86 1.65 -44.78
C LEU A 539 8.33 1.26 -46.19
N ALA A 540 7.42 0.89 -47.09
CA ALA A 540 7.78 0.62 -48.48
C ALA A 540 8.54 1.83 -49.07
N PRO A 541 9.68 1.63 -49.77
CA PRO A 541 10.37 2.71 -50.45
C PRO A 541 9.46 3.39 -51.48
N LYS A 542 9.43 4.73 -51.50
CA LYS A 542 8.77 5.50 -52.56
C LYS A 542 9.72 5.55 -53.77
N ALA A 543 9.24 5.20 -54.97
CA ALA A 543 10.02 5.39 -56.20
C ALA A 543 10.15 6.89 -56.46
N GLY A 544 11.38 7.37 -56.75
CA GLY A 544 11.64 8.76 -57.09
C GLY A 544 11.35 9.10 -58.56
N ASP A 545 10.59 8.24 -59.24
CA ASP A 545 10.23 8.41 -60.64
C ASP A 545 9.26 9.59 -60.79
N GLU A 546 9.45 10.41 -61.82
CA GLU A 546 8.50 11.48 -62.14
C GLU A 546 7.11 10.88 -62.40
N GLU A 547 6.09 11.36 -61.71
CA GLU A 547 4.71 10.96 -62.00
C GLU A 547 4.39 11.34 -63.45
N ALA A 548 4.00 10.34 -64.26
CA ALA A 548 3.55 10.59 -65.62
C ALA A 548 2.44 11.64 -65.59
N ARG A 549 2.63 12.74 -66.33
CA ARG A 549 1.60 13.78 -66.50
C ARG A 549 0.30 13.09 -66.91
N LYS A 550 -0.72 13.18 -66.06
CA LYS A 550 -2.08 12.80 -66.44
C LYS A 550 -2.52 13.75 -67.57
N GLU A 551 -2.53 13.23 -68.78
CA GLU A 551 -3.09 13.92 -69.93
C GLU A 551 -4.61 14.09 -69.74
N GLY A 552 -5.07 15.34 -69.83
CA GLY A 552 -6.38 15.68 -70.35
C GLY A 552 -7.56 15.78 -69.38
N ARG A 553 -7.79 16.99 -68.85
CA ARG A 553 -8.93 17.83 -69.30
C ARG A 553 -8.75 19.27 -68.83
N GLN A 554 -8.42 20.13 -69.80
CA GLN A 554 -8.72 21.55 -69.75
C GLN A 554 -10.24 21.71 -69.84
N ASP A 555 -10.79 22.59 -69.00
CA ASP A 555 -11.76 23.58 -69.46
C ASP A 555 -11.51 24.88 -68.68
N ALA A 556 -11.28 25.94 -69.45
CA ALA A 556 -11.06 27.31 -69.01
C ALA A 556 -12.43 27.96 -68.70
N ALA A 557 -12.59 28.62 -67.55
CA ALA A 557 -12.52 30.08 -67.38
C ALA A 557 -13.88 30.65 -66.90
N ALA A 558 -13.87 31.32 -65.74
CA ALA A 558 -14.44 32.66 -65.55
C ALA A 558 -14.26 33.11 -64.08
N LYS A 559 -13.77 34.33 -63.89
CA LYS A 559 -13.75 35.06 -62.61
C LYS A 559 -14.93 36.03 -62.55
N ASP A 560 -15.61 35.99 -61.39
CA ASP A 560 -16.41 37.01 -60.66
C ASP A 560 -17.74 37.53 -61.24
N PRO A 561 -18.71 38.00 -60.40
CA PRO A 561 -18.65 38.32 -58.97
C PRO A 561 -19.78 37.74 -58.06
N LYS A 562 -19.65 37.94 -56.74
CA LYS A 562 -20.66 37.67 -55.68
C LYS A 562 -22.05 38.25 -55.99
N PRO A 563 -23.10 37.57 -55.49
CA PRO A 563 -24.12 38.25 -54.68
C PRO A 563 -24.33 37.59 -53.31
N ALA A 564 -24.85 38.41 -52.41
CA ALA A 564 -25.19 38.08 -51.03
C ALA A 564 -26.54 37.34 -50.93
N ASP A 565 -26.72 36.77 -49.74
CA ASP A 565 -27.97 36.45 -49.04
C ASP A 565 -28.59 35.04 -49.15
N GLY A 566 -28.96 34.51 -47.97
CA GLY A 566 -30.04 33.54 -47.80
C GLY A 566 -29.67 32.06 -47.61
N ARG A 567 -29.64 31.63 -46.33
CA ARG A 567 -29.83 30.25 -45.81
C ARG A 567 -28.87 29.15 -46.29
N LYS A 568 -27.95 28.76 -45.39
CA LYS A 568 -27.33 27.43 -45.39
C LYS A 568 -28.22 26.46 -44.61
N ASP A 569 -28.96 25.64 -45.34
CA ASP A 569 -29.42 24.36 -44.83
C ASP A 569 -28.20 23.49 -44.49
N VAL A 570 -28.23 22.92 -43.30
CA VAL A 570 -27.23 21.98 -42.79
C VAL A 570 -27.41 20.67 -43.55
N ALA A 571 -26.69 20.51 -44.66
CA ALA A 571 -26.54 19.21 -45.29
C ALA A 571 -25.70 18.32 -44.36
N ALA A 572 -26.28 17.19 -43.95
CA ALA A 572 -25.61 16.17 -43.17
C ALA A 572 -24.33 15.68 -43.89
N PRO A 573 -23.24 15.37 -43.17
CA PRO A 573 -22.04 14.80 -43.79
C PRO A 573 -22.41 13.45 -44.41
N LYS A 574 -22.09 13.23 -45.69
CA LYS A 574 -22.08 11.88 -46.27
C LYS A 574 -20.95 11.11 -45.58
N GLU A 575 -21.30 10.14 -44.74
CA GLU A 575 -20.35 9.14 -44.23
C GLU A 575 -19.75 8.38 -45.42
N GLU A 576 -18.42 8.41 -45.55
CA GLU A 576 -17.72 7.44 -46.38
C GLU A 576 -17.93 6.05 -45.76
N ALA A 577 -18.47 5.11 -46.55
CA ALA A 577 -18.68 3.75 -46.07
C ALA A 577 -17.36 3.12 -45.59
N VAL A 578 -17.36 2.61 -44.36
CA VAL A 578 -16.19 1.93 -43.76
C VAL A 578 -15.83 0.74 -44.63
N LYS A 579 -14.60 0.71 -45.14
CA LYS A 579 -14.11 -0.41 -45.96
C LYS A 579 -13.92 -1.65 -45.06
N PRO A 580 -14.37 -2.84 -45.49
CA PRO A 580 -14.10 -4.06 -44.74
C PRO A 580 -12.60 -4.31 -44.58
N VAL A 581 -12.19 -4.62 -43.36
CA VAL A 581 -10.82 -4.99 -43.00
C VAL A 581 -10.54 -6.40 -43.52
N ARG A 582 -9.55 -6.52 -44.39
CA ARG A 582 -9.11 -7.79 -44.97
C ARG A 582 -7.90 -8.29 -44.21
N ILE A 583 -8.06 -9.43 -43.53
CA ILE A 583 -6.97 -10.15 -42.88
C ILE A 583 -6.80 -11.50 -43.60
N ASP A 584 -5.70 -11.67 -44.30
CA ASP A 584 -5.30 -12.96 -44.82
C ASP A 584 -4.53 -13.68 -43.69
N LEU A 585 -4.93 -14.88 -43.27
CA LEU A 585 -4.29 -15.55 -42.12
C LEU A 585 -3.02 -16.33 -42.50
N ALA A 586 -2.93 -16.79 -43.74
CA ALA A 586 -1.76 -17.51 -44.25
C ALA A 586 -0.54 -16.57 -44.29
N GLY A 587 0.60 -17.02 -43.72
CA GLY A 587 1.84 -16.23 -43.68
C GLY A 587 1.68 -14.87 -42.97
N LEU A 588 0.74 -14.75 -42.01
CA LEU A 588 0.50 -13.48 -41.33
C LEU A 588 1.69 -13.07 -40.45
N ALA A 589 2.29 -14.01 -39.72
CA ALA A 589 3.48 -13.75 -38.90
C ALA A 589 4.68 -13.24 -39.73
N ASP A 590 4.81 -13.67 -40.98
CA ASP A 590 5.91 -13.26 -41.88
C ASP A 590 5.77 -11.82 -42.40
N ARG A 591 4.61 -11.17 -42.16
CA ARG A 591 4.28 -9.81 -42.60
C ARG A 591 4.48 -8.74 -41.52
N VAL A 592 5.21 -9.08 -40.46
CA VAL A 592 5.62 -8.13 -39.43
C VAL A 592 6.77 -7.27 -39.93
N VAL A 593 6.60 -5.94 -39.82
CA VAL A 593 7.59 -4.93 -40.20
C VAL A 593 8.02 -4.16 -38.96
N ALA A 594 9.32 -4.18 -38.66
CA ALA A 594 9.87 -3.36 -37.57
C ALA A 594 9.93 -1.88 -37.99
N LEU A 595 9.46 -0.99 -37.11
CA LEU A 595 9.62 0.45 -37.31
C LEU A 595 11.09 0.87 -37.07
N PRO A 596 11.62 1.87 -37.80
CA PRO A 596 13.04 2.23 -37.77
C PRO A 596 13.37 3.08 -36.53
N LEU A 597 13.08 2.56 -35.35
CA LEU A 597 13.21 3.21 -34.05
C LEU A 597 14.13 2.40 -33.14
N ALA A 598 14.83 3.07 -32.24
CA ALA A 598 15.60 2.38 -31.21
C ALA A 598 14.66 1.63 -30.26
N GLU A 599 15.07 0.44 -29.81
CA GLU A 599 14.32 -0.30 -28.80
C GLU A 599 14.40 0.41 -27.44
N ARG A 600 13.24 0.62 -26.80
CA ARG A 600 13.11 1.26 -25.47
C ARG A 600 11.93 0.64 -24.71
N ASN A 601 11.61 1.15 -23.53
CA ASN A 601 10.48 0.66 -22.74
C ASN A 601 9.18 1.33 -23.22
N TYR A 602 8.59 0.83 -24.32
CA TYR A 602 7.38 1.39 -24.92
C TYR A 602 6.09 0.68 -24.47
N ASP A 603 5.02 1.44 -24.28
CA ASP A 603 3.65 0.94 -24.05
C ASP A 603 2.57 2.01 -24.38
N ASN A 604 1.30 1.74 -24.07
CA ASN A 604 0.12 2.59 -24.32
C ASN A 604 0.09 3.12 -25.76
N LEU A 605 -0.26 2.27 -26.73
CA LEU A 605 -0.27 2.65 -28.15
C LEU A 605 -1.65 3.17 -28.59
N ALA A 606 -1.67 4.18 -29.47
CA ALA A 606 -2.88 4.61 -30.18
C ALA A 606 -2.54 5.21 -31.55
N VAL A 607 -3.46 5.16 -32.52
CA VAL A 607 -3.23 5.74 -33.86
C VAL A 607 -4.19 6.91 -34.10
N ALA A 608 -3.64 8.06 -34.45
CA ALA A 608 -4.42 9.27 -34.74
C ALA A 608 -5.04 9.23 -36.15
N HIS A 609 -5.96 10.17 -36.41
CA HIS A 609 -6.69 10.26 -37.68
C HIS A 609 -5.81 10.46 -38.91
N ASP A 610 -4.62 11.04 -38.73
CA ASP A 610 -3.62 11.26 -39.78
C ASP A 610 -2.78 10.00 -40.08
N GLY A 611 -3.01 8.91 -39.33
CA GLY A 611 -2.28 7.64 -39.44
C GLY A 611 -1.03 7.55 -38.58
N SER A 612 -0.71 8.57 -37.78
CA SER A 612 0.48 8.58 -36.92
C SER A 612 0.28 7.75 -35.67
N LEU A 613 1.32 7.03 -35.28
CA LEU A 613 1.36 6.21 -34.07
C LEU A 613 1.78 7.07 -32.87
N PHE A 614 0.94 7.17 -31.86
CA PHE A 614 1.25 7.72 -30.54
C PHE A 614 1.60 6.58 -29.58
N TYR A 615 2.58 6.82 -28.70
CA TYR A 615 3.03 5.84 -27.72
C TYR A 615 3.71 6.52 -26.54
N LEU A 616 3.75 5.82 -25.40
CA LEU A 616 4.56 6.24 -24.26
C LEU A 616 5.93 5.57 -24.30
N GLN A 617 6.96 6.33 -23.93
CA GLN A 617 8.28 5.81 -23.56
C GLN A 617 8.43 5.97 -22.05
N ARG A 618 8.52 4.86 -21.34
CA ARG A 618 8.77 4.85 -19.90
C ARG A 618 10.27 4.86 -19.59
N PRO A 619 10.68 5.42 -18.43
CA PRO A 619 12.04 5.24 -17.92
C PRO A 619 12.41 3.75 -17.85
N GLN A 620 13.70 3.44 -18.01
CA GLN A 620 14.19 2.08 -17.78
C GLN A 620 14.17 1.78 -16.27
N PRO A 621 13.79 0.57 -15.84
CA PRO A 621 13.98 0.13 -14.47
C PRO A 621 15.43 0.36 -14.03
N GLY A 622 15.64 0.95 -12.85
CA GLY A 622 16.98 1.27 -12.31
C GLY A 622 17.65 2.52 -12.91
N ALA A 623 17.00 3.27 -13.82
CA ALA A 623 17.61 4.47 -14.42
C ALA A 623 17.78 5.64 -13.44
N SER A 624 16.97 5.68 -12.37
CA SER A 624 17.00 6.73 -11.35
C SER A 624 16.46 6.19 -10.02
N SER A 625 17.03 6.61 -8.90
CA SER A 625 16.54 6.32 -7.55
C SER A 625 16.05 7.62 -6.90
N GLU A 626 14.76 7.90 -7.05
CA GLU A 626 14.13 9.12 -6.51
C GLU A 626 13.86 9.02 -5.00
N PRO A 627 13.66 10.14 -4.29
CA PRO A 627 13.16 10.13 -2.91
C PRO A 627 11.81 9.40 -2.79
N ALA A 628 11.50 8.84 -1.63
CA ALA A 628 10.27 8.05 -1.41
C ALA A 628 8.96 8.84 -1.69
N GLN A 629 9.00 10.18 -1.59
CA GLN A 629 7.87 11.07 -1.85
C GLN A 629 7.68 11.43 -3.33
N ALA A 630 8.60 11.03 -4.21
CA ALA A 630 8.50 11.34 -5.64
C ALA A 630 7.37 10.56 -6.29
N GLU A 631 6.58 11.24 -7.12
CA GLU A 631 5.46 10.61 -7.82
C GLU A 631 5.96 9.73 -8.98
N ARG A 632 6.03 8.43 -8.75
CA ARG A 632 6.56 7.46 -9.72
C ARG A 632 5.64 7.20 -10.93
N ARG A 633 4.36 7.58 -10.85
CA ARG A 633 3.34 7.24 -11.87
C ARG A 633 3.37 8.13 -13.11
N ALA A 634 3.82 9.38 -13.00
CA ALA A 634 3.76 10.36 -14.09
C ALA A 634 5.17 10.75 -14.57
N THR A 635 5.91 9.76 -15.07
CA THR A 635 7.33 9.91 -15.47
C THR A 635 7.58 9.58 -16.93
N ALA A 636 6.56 9.17 -17.69
CA ALA A 636 6.72 8.79 -19.09
C ALA A 636 6.80 10.01 -20.02
N GLU A 637 7.36 9.78 -21.20
CA GLU A 637 7.36 10.71 -22.32
C GLU A 637 6.32 10.27 -23.35
N LEU A 638 5.51 11.20 -23.85
CA LEU A 638 4.61 10.98 -24.97
C LEU A 638 5.34 11.25 -26.28
N TRP A 639 5.25 10.29 -27.20
CA TRP A 639 5.88 10.35 -28.51
C TRP A 639 4.87 10.13 -29.64
N ARG A 640 5.18 10.66 -30.82
CA ARG A 640 4.46 10.44 -32.09
C ARG A 640 5.44 9.96 -33.15
N PHE A 641 5.06 8.96 -33.93
CA PHE A 641 5.78 8.46 -35.09
C PHE A 641 4.94 8.59 -36.35
N ASP A 642 5.51 9.24 -37.36
CA ASP A 642 4.96 9.36 -38.70
C ASP A 642 5.65 8.35 -39.64
N ALA A 643 4.89 7.45 -40.25
CA ALA A 643 5.45 6.41 -41.12
C ALA A 643 5.93 6.94 -42.47
N GLU A 644 5.37 8.05 -42.96
CA GLU A 644 5.80 8.66 -44.22
C GLU A 644 7.12 9.40 -44.05
N GLU A 645 7.25 10.18 -42.97
CA GLU A 645 8.48 10.90 -42.65
C GLU A 645 9.54 10.00 -42.00
N ARG A 646 9.11 8.87 -41.42
CA ARG A 646 9.93 7.92 -40.65
C ARG A 646 10.66 8.57 -39.47
N LYS A 647 10.05 9.58 -38.86
CA LYS A 647 10.65 10.36 -37.76
C LYS A 647 9.82 10.26 -36.48
N PRO A 648 10.43 9.89 -35.35
CA PRO A 648 9.82 10.05 -34.04
C PRO A 648 9.93 11.52 -33.56
N LYS A 649 8.91 12.00 -32.84
CA LYS A 649 8.89 13.32 -32.20
C LYS A 649 8.38 13.19 -30.76
N MET A 650 9.16 13.66 -29.79
CA MET A 650 8.71 13.77 -28.40
C MET A 650 7.80 14.98 -28.27
N LEU A 651 6.63 14.78 -27.67
CA LEU A 651 5.59 15.79 -27.55
C LEU A 651 5.50 16.35 -26.14
N ARG A 652 5.59 15.49 -25.12
CA ARG A 652 5.39 15.87 -23.72
C ARG A 652 6.12 14.94 -22.75
N THR A 653 6.55 15.47 -21.61
CA THR A 653 7.11 14.71 -20.49
C THR A 653 6.16 14.73 -19.29
N GLY A 654 6.37 13.83 -18.33
CA GLY A 654 5.58 13.80 -17.09
C GLY A 654 4.17 13.24 -17.28
N VAL A 655 3.99 12.35 -18.27
CA VAL A 655 2.70 11.72 -18.59
C VAL A 655 2.58 10.40 -17.82
N ALA A 656 1.39 10.13 -17.28
CA ALA A 656 1.08 8.84 -16.70
C ALA A 656 0.46 7.89 -17.74
N GLU A 657 -0.59 8.35 -18.42
CA GLU A 657 -1.37 7.62 -19.43
C GLU A 657 -1.93 8.61 -20.46
N PHE A 658 -2.30 8.13 -21.66
CA PHE A 658 -3.05 8.92 -22.63
C PHE A 658 -4.12 8.11 -23.39
N SER A 659 -5.09 8.82 -23.95
CA SER A 659 -6.10 8.25 -24.86
C SER A 659 -6.45 9.23 -25.97
N LEU A 660 -6.96 8.71 -27.10
CA LEU A 660 -7.48 9.51 -28.20
C LEU A 660 -9.02 9.48 -28.24
N SER A 661 -9.64 10.49 -28.87
CA SER A 661 -11.05 10.42 -29.24
C SER A 661 -11.29 9.40 -30.34
N GLU A 662 -12.53 8.92 -30.49
CA GLU A 662 -12.92 7.94 -31.52
C GLU A 662 -12.54 8.39 -32.93
N ASP A 663 -12.68 9.68 -33.23
CA ASP A 663 -12.29 10.24 -34.53
C ASP A 663 -10.77 10.42 -34.70
N GLY A 664 -9.97 10.14 -33.67
CA GLY A 664 -8.50 10.24 -33.65
C GLY A 664 -7.95 11.66 -33.70
N LYS A 665 -8.77 12.68 -33.43
CA LYS A 665 -8.40 14.11 -33.55
C LYS A 665 -8.06 14.79 -32.24
N LYS A 666 -8.55 14.27 -31.11
CA LYS A 666 -8.31 14.82 -29.77
C LYS A 666 -7.50 13.85 -28.91
N LEU A 667 -6.75 14.44 -27.99
CA LEU A 667 -5.85 13.76 -27.07
C LEU A 667 -6.24 14.14 -25.63
N LEU A 668 -6.31 13.15 -24.75
CA LEU A 668 -6.48 13.30 -23.31
C LEU A 668 -5.23 12.76 -22.62
N LEU A 669 -4.61 13.58 -21.78
CA LEU A 669 -3.47 13.24 -20.95
C LEU A 669 -3.88 13.12 -19.50
N THR A 670 -3.41 12.07 -18.85
CA THR A 670 -3.42 11.94 -17.39
C THR A 670 -2.02 12.24 -16.88
N LEU A 671 -1.92 13.18 -15.94
CA LEU A 671 -0.67 13.63 -15.34
C LEU A 671 -0.64 13.28 -13.83
N ALA A 672 0.46 13.67 -13.20
CA ALA A 672 0.67 13.65 -11.75
C ALA A 672 -0.56 14.14 -10.95
N GLY A 673 -0.91 13.43 -9.88
CA GLY A 673 -2.02 13.75 -8.97
C GLY A 673 -3.42 13.63 -9.57
N GLY A 674 -3.58 12.85 -10.66
CA GLY A 674 -4.87 12.67 -11.33
C GLY A 674 -5.33 13.87 -12.16
N LYS A 675 -4.42 14.81 -12.46
CA LYS A 675 -4.72 15.97 -13.31
C LYS A 675 -4.97 15.52 -14.75
N LEU A 676 -5.98 16.11 -15.39
CA LEU A 676 -6.35 15.83 -16.77
C LEU A 676 -6.11 17.04 -17.67
N GLU A 677 -5.52 16.82 -18.84
CA GLU A 677 -5.40 17.82 -19.88
C GLU A 677 -5.97 17.31 -21.22
N VAL A 678 -6.61 18.18 -22.00
CA VAL A 678 -7.17 17.85 -23.32
C VAL A 678 -6.61 18.78 -24.39
N GLY A 679 -6.30 18.24 -25.57
CA GLY A 679 -5.75 18.98 -26.70
C GLY A 679 -5.99 18.29 -28.05
N ASP A 680 -5.32 18.80 -29.08
CA ASP A 680 -5.34 18.19 -30.42
C ASP A 680 -4.31 17.05 -30.52
N ALA A 681 -4.71 15.95 -31.17
CA ALA A 681 -3.83 14.83 -31.50
C ALA A 681 -3.03 15.16 -32.77
N ASN A 682 -2.05 16.06 -32.64
CA ASN A 682 -1.18 16.54 -33.71
C ASN A 682 0.30 16.47 -33.30
N ASP A 683 1.18 17.06 -34.10
CA ASP A 683 2.62 17.05 -33.86
C ASP A 683 3.09 18.03 -32.77
N LYS A 684 2.20 18.78 -32.12
CA LYS A 684 2.52 19.74 -31.05
C LYS A 684 1.99 19.32 -29.68
N ALA A 685 0.89 18.57 -29.65
CA ALA A 685 0.16 18.24 -28.42
C ALA A 685 -0.18 19.49 -27.58
N ASP A 686 -0.81 20.48 -28.20
CA ASP A 686 -1.26 21.70 -27.53
C ASP A 686 -2.43 21.39 -26.57
N THR A 687 -2.12 20.98 -25.34
CA THR A 687 -3.09 20.57 -24.31
C THR A 687 -3.40 21.68 -23.31
N LYS A 688 -4.60 21.61 -22.71
CA LYS A 688 -5.06 22.51 -21.65
C LYS A 688 -5.68 21.71 -20.50
N ALA A 689 -5.49 22.18 -19.27
CA ALA A 689 -6.11 21.60 -18.10
C ALA A 689 -7.64 21.54 -18.24
N LEU A 690 -8.21 20.38 -17.91
CA LEU A 690 -9.65 20.17 -17.83
C LEU A 690 -10.15 20.65 -16.47
N ASP A 691 -11.20 21.47 -16.45
CA ASP A 691 -11.81 21.94 -15.21
C ASP A 691 -12.64 20.84 -14.56
N LEU A 692 -12.13 20.31 -13.44
CA LEU A 692 -12.76 19.24 -12.66
C LEU A 692 -13.52 19.76 -11.42
N SER A 693 -13.57 21.09 -11.20
CA SER A 693 -14.21 21.68 -10.01
C SER A 693 -15.70 21.35 -9.88
N GLY A 694 -16.35 20.99 -11.00
CA GLY A 694 -17.74 20.54 -11.04
C GLY A 694 -17.98 19.08 -10.67
N LEU A 695 -16.93 18.27 -10.42
CA LEU A 695 -17.05 16.88 -9.97
C LEU A 695 -17.49 16.82 -8.49
N ARG A 696 -18.76 17.13 -8.25
CA ARG A 696 -19.36 17.11 -6.92
C ARG A 696 -20.46 16.08 -6.87
N ALA A 697 -20.47 15.29 -5.80
CA ALA A 697 -21.49 14.28 -5.54
C ALA A 697 -22.20 14.57 -4.21
N ARG A 698 -23.50 14.30 -4.18
CA ARG A 698 -24.33 14.43 -2.98
C ARG A 698 -24.31 13.09 -2.25
N ILE A 699 -23.37 12.94 -1.32
CA ILE A 699 -23.15 11.67 -0.61
C ILE A 699 -24.18 11.50 0.51
N ASP A 700 -24.78 10.31 0.58
CA ASP A 700 -25.42 9.78 1.79
C ASP A 700 -24.46 8.75 2.42
N PRO A 701 -23.75 9.12 3.49
CA PRO A 701 -22.76 8.25 4.12
C PRO A 701 -23.32 6.91 4.56
N LYS A 702 -24.58 6.83 5.03
CA LYS A 702 -25.13 5.54 5.49
C LYS A 702 -25.36 4.57 4.33
N ALA A 703 -25.82 5.08 3.20
CA ALA A 703 -25.95 4.28 1.98
C ALA A 703 -24.57 3.89 1.42
N GLU A 704 -23.62 4.84 1.38
CA GLU A 704 -22.24 4.62 0.94
C GLU A 704 -21.53 3.56 1.81
N TRP A 705 -21.64 3.66 3.14
CA TRP A 705 -21.04 2.70 4.07
C TRP A 705 -21.64 1.31 3.97
N LYS A 706 -22.95 1.21 3.70
CA LYS A 706 -23.61 -0.06 3.41
C LYS A 706 -23.08 -0.70 2.13
N GLN A 707 -22.90 0.08 1.06
CA GLN A 707 -22.29 -0.41 -0.16
C GLN A 707 -20.85 -0.87 0.09
N ILE A 708 -20.04 -0.07 0.79
CA ILE A 708 -18.64 -0.41 1.09
C ILE A 708 -18.54 -1.70 1.92
N PHE A 709 -19.42 -1.87 2.91
CA PHE A 709 -19.49 -3.10 3.71
C PHE A 709 -19.85 -4.33 2.87
N ASP A 710 -20.86 -4.21 2.02
CA ASP A 710 -21.29 -5.27 1.10
C ASP A 710 -20.18 -5.61 0.09
N GLU A 711 -19.56 -4.59 -0.49
CA GLU A 711 -18.48 -4.74 -1.47
C GLU A 711 -17.25 -5.39 -0.84
N ALA A 712 -16.89 -5.04 0.40
CA ALA A 712 -15.79 -5.69 1.10
C ALA A 712 -16.06 -7.19 1.28
N TRP A 713 -17.26 -7.57 1.73
CA TRP A 713 -17.66 -8.96 1.83
C TRP A 713 -17.62 -9.68 0.47
N TRP A 714 -18.09 -9.00 -0.58
CA TRP A 714 -18.15 -9.57 -1.92
C TRP A 714 -16.76 -9.75 -2.53
N MET A 715 -15.85 -8.80 -2.33
CA MET A 715 -14.47 -8.90 -2.78
C MET A 715 -13.73 -10.07 -2.11
N GLU A 716 -13.95 -10.32 -0.82
CA GLU A 716 -13.39 -11.53 -0.18
C GLU A 716 -13.88 -12.79 -0.91
N LYS A 717 -15.18 -12.89 -1.18
CA LYS A 717 -15.73 -14.05 -1.90
C LYS A 717 -15.12 -14.23 -3.30
N GLU A 718 -14.92 -13.13 -4.04
CA GLU A 718 -14.52 -13.18 -5.46
C GLU A 718 -13.00 -13.26 -5.67
N PHE A 719 -12.20 -12.76 -4.75
CA PHE A 719 -10.75 -12.67 -4.91
C PHE A 719 -9.96 -13.57 -3.96
N PHE A 720 -10.56 -14.15 -2.92
CA PHE A 720 -9.79 -14.95 -1.97
C PHE A 720 -9.19 -16.20 -2.62
N TYR A 721 -7.95 -16.51 -2.27
CA TYR A 721 -7.17 -17.58 -2.91
C TYR A 721 -7.80 -18.98 -2.78
N ASP A 722 -8.50 -19.24 -1.67
CA ASP A 722 -9.27 -20.46 -1.46
C ASP A 722 -10.75 -20.19 -1.78
N PRO A 723 -11.31 -20.72 -2.88
CA PRO A 723 -12.70 -20.49 -3.22
C PRO A 723 -13.70 -21.03 -2.18
N ALA A 724 -13.26 -21.92 -1.28
CA ALA A 724 -14.07 -22.40 -0.17
C ALA A 724 -14.00 -21.50 1.08
N LEU A 725 -13.22 -20.40 1.05
CA LEU A 725 -13.06 -19.43 2.14
C LEU A 725 -12.70 -20.12 3.47
N HIS A 726 -11.74 -21.05 3.42
CA HIS A 726 -11.33 -21.91 4.53
C HIS A 726 -12.47 -22.75 5.15
N GLY A 727 -13.53 -23.00 4.38
CA GLY A 727 -14.71 -23.75 4.81
C GLY A 727 -15.72 -22.94 5.64
N LEU A 728 -15.57 -21.62 5.73
CA LEU A 728 -16.49 -20.76 6.46
C LEU A 728 -17.81 -20.57 5.70
N ASP A 729 -18.91 -20.54 6.44
CA ASP A 729 -20.17 -19.98 5.93
C ASP A 729 -20.06 -18.45 5.89
N TRP A 730 -19.53 -17.96 4.77
CA TRP A 730 -19.28 -16.53 4.58
C TRP A 730 -20.58 -15.71 4.62
N GLN A 731 -21.71 -16.30 4.24
CA GLN A 731 -23.00 -15.63 4.34
C GLN A 731 -23.43 -15.48 5.81
N ALA A 732 -23.20 -16.49 6.65
CA ALA A 732 -23.44 -16.39 8.09
C ALA A 732 -22.51 -15.37 8.77
N VAL A 733 -21.26 -15.25 8.31
CA VAL A 733 -20.35 -14.18 8.75
C VAL A 733 -20.96 -12.81 8.44
N TYR A 734 -21.38 -12.54 7.20
CA TYR A 734 -22.04 -11.28 6.84
C TYR A 734 -23.23 -10.95 7.76
N GLN A 735 -24.13 -11.91 7.98
CA GLN A 735 -25.31 -11.72 8.82
C GLN A 735 -24.97 -11.44 10.29
N ARG A 736 -23.82 -11.94 10.77
CA ARG A 736 -23.33 -11.67 12.13
C ARG A 736 -22.88 -10.21 12.30
N TYR A 737 -22.22 -9.64 11.29
CA TYR A 737 -21.64 -8.30 11.36
C TYR A 737 -22.61 -7.20 10.91
N LEU A 738 -23.54 -7.51 10.00
CA LEU A 738 -24.47 -6.53 9.41
C LEU A 738 -25.24 -5.67 10.44
N PRO A 739 -25.77 -6.19 11.56
CA PRO A 739 -26.52 -5.37 12.53
C PRO A 739 -25.69 -4.23 13.12
N ARG A 740 -24.37 -4.41 13.28
CA ARG A 740 -23.46 -3.40 13.84
C ARG A 740 -23.28 -2.19 12.94
N LEU A 741 -23.51 -2.34 11.63
CA LEU A 741 -23.44 -1.25 10.66
C LEU A 741 -24.42 -0.12 11.00
N ALA A 742 -25.57 -0.43 11.63
CA ALA A 742 -26.54 0.59 12.05
C ALA A 742 -25.97 1.56 13.12
N HIS A 743 -24.91 1.16 13.83
CA HIS A 743 -24.26 1.94 14.88
C HIS A 743 -23.00 2.68 14.42
N VAL A 744 -22.58 2.50 13.16
CA VAL A 744 -21.46 3.24 12.55
C VAL A 744 -21.85 4.70 12.41
N GLN A 745 -21.00 5.60 12.94
CA GLN A 745 -21.24 7.04 12.93
C GLN A 745 -20.18 7.82 12.12
N ARG A 746 -19.03 7.19 11.85
CA ARG A 746 -17.98 7.74 10.99
C ARG A 746 -17.31 6.65 10.15
N ARG A 747 -16.57 7.06 9.13
CA ARG A 747 -15.93 6.13 8.17
C ARG A 747 -14.87 5.24 8.82
N GLU A 748 -14.24 5.71 9.89
CA GLU A 748 -13.29 4.99 10.72
C GLU A 748 -13.97 3.82 11.46
N ASP A 749 -15.20 4.01 11.97
CA ASP A 749 -15.97 2.92 12.60
C ASP A 749 -16.29 1.81 11.59
N LEU A 750 -16.54 2.17 10.33
CA LEU A 750 -16.72 1.20 9.25
C LEU A 750 -15.43 0.42 8.96
N ASN A 751 -14.26 1.09 8.98
CA ASN A 751 -12.97 0.39 8.83
C ASN A 751 -12.80 -0.66 9.92
N ASP A 752 -13.07 -0.32 11.17
CA ASP A 752 -13.01 -1.27 12.29
C ASP A 752 -13.97 -2.46 12.10
N LEU A 753 -15.20 -2.20 11.65
CA LEU A 753 -16.19 -3.25 11.41
C LEU A 753 -15.75 -4.20 10.28
N ILE A 754 -15.21 -3.66 9.18
CA ILE A 754 -14.70 -4.46 8.06
C ILE A 754 -13.49 -5.29 8.50
N VAL A 755 -12.54 -4.70 9.23
CA VAL A 755 -11.36 -5.42 9.75
C VAL A 755 -11.77 -6.60 10.64
N GLU A 756 -12.80 -6.45 11.49
CA GLU A 756 -13.28 -7.58 12.28
C GLU A 756 -13.91 -8.67 11.42
N MET A 757 -14.71 -8.31 10.40
CA MET A 757 -15.37 -9.25 9.49
C MET A 757 -14.36 -10.07 8.68
N ILE A 758 -13.42 -9.40 8.00
CA ILE A 758 -12.37 -10.09 7.22
C ILE A 758 -11.44 -10.90 8.13
N GLY A 759 -11.35 -10.49 9.41
CA GLY A 759 -10.75 -11.22 10.52
C GLY A 759 -11.12 -12.68 10.61
N GLU A 760 -12.37 -13.03 10.30
CA GLU A 760 -12.87 -14.41 10.40
C GLU A 760 -12.13 -15.39 9.48
N LEU A 761 -11.51 -14.92 8.38
CA LEU A 761 -10.75 -15.75 7.44
C LEU A 761 -9.40 -16.23 8.00
N GLN A 762 -8.92 -15.68 9.12
CA GLN A 762 -7.74 -16.14 9.88
C GLN A 762 -6.46 -16.24 9.03
N VAL A 763 -6.17 -15.20 8.26
CA VAL A 763 -5.15 -15.24 7.21
C VAL A 763 -4.34 -13.96 7.16
N GLY A 764 -3.04 -14.08 6.87
CA GLY A 764 -2.15 -12.97 6.66
C GLY A 764 -2.54 -12.10 5.47
N HIS A 765 -2.01 -10.87 5.47
CA HIS A 765 -2.21 -9.88 4.41
C HIS A 765 -3.65 -9.42 4.16
N ASN A 766 -4.63 -9.89 4.93
CA ASN A 766 -5.99 -9.38 4.82
C ASN A 766 -6.15 -8.05 5.57
N ARG A 767 -6.43 -6.97 4.84
CA ARG A 767 -6.36 -5.60 5.38
C ARG A 767 -7.42 -4.67 4.81
N ALA A 768 -7.96 -3.78 5.64
CA ALA A 768 -8.88 -2.72 5.20
C ALA A 768 -8.60 -1.39 5.92
N GLY A 769 -8.77 -0.27 5.22
CA GLY A 769 -8.54 1.06 5.82
C GLY A 769 -8.71 2.23 4.86
N ALA A 770 -8.33 3.42 5.34
CA ALA A 770 -8.43 4.70 4.62
C ALA A 770 -9.87 5.04 4.19
N GLY A 771 -10.03 5.78 3.09
CA GLY A 771 -11.31 6.27 2.57
C GLY A 771 -11.58 7.72 2.94
N ASP A 772 -12.85 8.09 2.98
CA ASP A 772 -13.33 9.43 3.36
C ASP A 772 -13.33 9.64 4.89
N VAL A 773 -12.19 9.33 5.51
CA VAL A 773 -11.89 9.57 6.93
C VAL A 773 -11.52 11.04 7.15
N VAL A 774 -11.73 11.55 8.36
CA VAL A 774 -11.33 12.93 8.67
C VAL A 774 -9.83 12.98 8.92
N GLN A 775 -9.15 13.82 8.15
CA GLN A 775 -7.74 14.15 8.34
C GLN A 775 -7.56 15.66 8.43
N GLU A 776 -7.04 16.11 9.56
CA GLU A 776 -6.63 17.50 9.74
C GLU A 776 -5.36 17.80 8.94
N ALA A 777 -5.14 19.07 8.60
CA ALA A 777 -3.93 19.46 7.91
C ALA A 777 -2.71 19.22 8.83
N PRO A 778 -1.73 18.40 8.43
CA PRO A 778 -0.63 18.06 9.31
C PRO A 778 0.27 19.28 9.56
N VAL A 779 0.53 19.58 10.84
CA VAL A 779 1.55 20.54 11.24
C VAL A 779 2.89 19.81 11.28
N ALA A 780 3.66 19.93 10.19
CA ALA A 780 4.93 19.21 10.07
C ALA A 780 5.96 19.70 11.11
N VAL A 781 6.48 18.80 11.93
CA VAL A 781 7.50 19.09 12.95
C VAL A 781 8.88 18.76 12.42
N GLY A 782 9.82 19.71 12.57
CA GLY A 782 11.20 19.53 12.16
C GLY A 782 12.01 18.66 13.13
N LEU A 783 12.86 17.80 12.58
CA LEU A 783 13.83 16.99 13.29
C LEU A 783 15.26 17.43 12.95
N LEU A 784 16.22 17.23 13.87
CA LEU A 784 17.56 17.85 13.82
C LEU A 784 18.72 16.87 13.55
N GLY A 785 18.43 15.59 13.37
CA GLY A 785 19.39 14.50 13.18
C GLY A 785 20.06 14.03 14.46
N ALA A 786 19.38 14.08 15.62
CA ALA A 786 20.00 13.83 16.93
C ALA A 786 19.03 13.30 17.99
N ASP A 787 19.59 12.63 19.00
CA ASP A 787 18.92 12.38 20.28
C ASP A 787 19.33 13.42 21.31
N PHE A 788 18.42 13.75 22.22
CA PHE A 788 18.66 14.71 23.29
C PHE A 788 18.49 14.11 24.67
N ALA A 789 19.17 14.70 25.65
CA ALA A 789 18.96 14.44 27.07
C ALA A 789 19.00 15.75 27.84
N ILE A 790 18.24 15.84 28.93
CA ILE A 790 18.32 16.97 29.84
C ILE A 790 19.52 16.78 30.78
N ASP A 791 20.43 17.75 30.80
CA ASP A 791 21.56 17.83 31.72
C ASP A 791 21.64 19.26 32.29
N LYS A 792 21.68 19.39 33.61
CA LYS A 792 21.67 20.68 34.33
C LYS A 792 20.58 21.66 33.85
N GLY A 793 19.38 21.13 33.54
CA GLY A 793 18.23 21.92 33.09
C GLY A 793 18.32 22.42 31.64
N ARG A 794 19.27 21.92 30.84
CA ARG A 794 19.45 22.29 29.42
C ARG A 794 19.51 21.04 28.54
N TYR A 795 19.20 21.21 27.25
CA TYR A 795 19.27 20.14 26.26
C TYR A 795 20.72 19.86 25.87
N ARG A 796 21.18 18.64 26.09
CA ARG A 796 22.46 18.12 25.60
C ARG A 796 22.22 17.16 24.45
N ILE A 797 23.02 17.28 23.38
CA ILE A 797 23.05 16.31 22.29
C ILE A 797 23.60 15.01 22.85
N ALA A 798 22.72 14.03 23.03
CA ALA A 798 23.05 12.71 23.56
C ALA A 798 23.68 11.83 22.49
N ARG A 799 23.17 11.92 21.26
CA ARG A 799 23.68 11.20 20.09
C ARG A 799 23.47 12.05 18.84
N LEU A 800 24.43 12.00 17.92
CA LEU A 800 24.35 12.70 16.64
C LEU A 800 24.35 11.67 15.51
N TYR A 801 23.40 11.77 14.58
CA TYR A 801 23.27 10.86 13.45
C TYR A 801 23.76 11.52 12.18
N PRO A 802 25.02 11.31 11.74
CA PRO A 802 25.57 11.99 10.57
C PRO A 802 24.97 11.53 9.23
N GLY A 803 24.17 10.46 9.22
CA GLY A 803 23.68 9.83 8.01
C GLY A 803 24.79 9.12 7.22
N ASP A 804 24.48 8.81 5.97
CA ASP A 804 25.44 8.27 5.02
C ASP A 804 26.01 9.38 4.14
N ARG A 805 27.35 9.48 4.12
CA ARG A 805 28.10 10.49 3.35
C ARG A 805 27.97 10.30 1.84
N HIS A 806 27.57 9.10 1.39
CA HIS A 806 27.44 8.75 -0.02
C HIS A 806 25.98 8.61 -0.47
N ASP A 807 25.01 8.79 0.43
CA ASP A 807 23.59 8.80 0.09
C ASP A 807 23.02 10.21 0.25
N PRO A 808 22.71 10.92 -0.85
CA PRO A 808 22.22 12.29 -0.79
C PRO A 808 20.84 12.42 -0.11
N LYS A 809 20.12 11.30 0.12
CA LYS A 809 18.83 11.25 0.81
C LYS A 809 18.97 11.27 2.34
N GLN A 810 20.17 11.07 2.87
CA GLN A 810 20.44 10.98 4.31
C GLN A 810 21.18 12.20 4.85
N ARG A 811 20.57 13.38 4.68
CA ARG A 811 21.13 14.64 5.21
C ARG A 811 20.72 14.86 6.67
N SER A 812 21.70 14.98 7.54
CA SER A 812 21.50 15.27 8.96
C SER A 812 21.66 16.77 9.25
N PRO A 813 20.63 17.45 9.79
CA PRO A 813 20.66 18.91 9.99
C PRO A 813 21.80 19.40 10.90
N LEU A 814 22.04 18.75 12.04
CA LEU A 814 23.11 19.16 12.97
C LEU A 814 24.49 18.62 12.60
N ALA A 815 24.59 17.57 11.78
CA ALA A 815 25.87 16.95 11.42
C ALA A 815 26.44 17.45 10.09
N VAL A 816 25.95 18.57 9.57
CA VAL A 816 26.49 19.19 8.34
C VAL A 816 27.95 19.63 8.59
N ALA A 817 28.83 19.26 7.67
CA ALA A 817 30.23 19.64 7.74
C ALA A 817 30.39 21.17 7.79
N GLY A 818 31.23 21.65 8.72
CA GLY A 818 31.47 23.08 8.93
C GLY A 818 30.67 23.71 10.08
N LEU A 819 29.61 23.08 10.59
CA LEU A 819 28.85 23.60 11.75
C LEU A 819 29.56 23.39 13.10
N GLY A 820 30.51 22.46 13.15
CA GLY A 820 31.31 22.18 14.36
C GLY A 820 30.52 21.59 15.53
N VAL A 821 29.28 21.13 15.31
CA VAL A 821 28.45 20.46 16.32
C VAL A 821 28.95 19.05 16.56
N LYS A 822 28.96 18.61 17.82
CA LYS A 822 29.36 17.26 18.23
C LYS A 822 28.44 16.73 19.34
N GLU A 823 28.47 15.42 19.53
CA GLU A 823 27.85 14.80 20.71
C GLU A 823 28.41 15.43 22.00
N GLY A 824 27.53 15.75 22.95
CA GLY A 824 27.86 16.44 24.18
C GLY A 824 27.67 17.96 24.15
N ASP A 825 27.56 18.59 22.98
CA ASP A 825 27.21 20.01 22.88
C ASP A 825 25.77 20.24 23.42
N PHE A 826 25.49 21.46 23.86
CA PHE A 826 24.20 21.89 24.41
C PHE A 826 23.44 22.75 23.41
N ILE A 827 22.12 22.57 23.32
CA ILE A 827 21.21 23.49 22.62
C ILE A 827 20.63 24.45 23.65
N LEU A 828 20.89 25.74 23.47
CA LEU A 828 20.45 26.80 24.39
C LEU A 828 19.22 27.55 23.91
N ALA A 829 19.02 27.64 22.59
CA ALA A 829 17.89 28.34 22.00
C ALA A 829 17.58 27.84 20.58
N ILE A 830 16.33 28.00 20.16
CA ILE A 830 15.85 27.76 18.78
C ILE A 830 15.11 29.02 18.33
N ASN A 831 15.52 29.62 17.20
CA ASN A 831 15.02 30.89 16.69
C ASN A 831 14.99 32.02 17.74
N GLY A 832 16.00 32.08 18.60
CA GLY A 832 16.11 33.07 19.68
C GLY A 832 15.23 32.79 20.91
N HIS A 833 14.39 31.77 20.88
CA HIS A 833 13.64 31.31 22.06
C HIS A 833 14.56 30.44 22.92
N GLU A 834 14.84 30.89 24.15
CA GLU A 834 15.64 30.09 25.09
C GLU A 834 14.96 28.76 25.41
N LEU A 835 15.76 27.71 25.48
CA LEU A 835 15.32 26.34 25.69
C LEU A 835 15.81 25.85 27.06
N ASP A 836 14.88 25.50 27.94
CA ASP A 836 15.10 24.85 29.23
C ASP A 836 14.38 23.49 29.29
N ASP A 837 14.43 22.80 30.43
CA ASP A 837 13.83 21.48 30.60
C ASP A 837 12.29 21.46 30.65
N LYS A 838 11.64 22.63 30.71
CA LYS A 838 10.17 22.76 30.75
C LYS A 838 9.55 22.92 29.37
N LEU A 839 10.33 23.41 28.40
CA LEU A 839 9.87 23.61 27.03
C LEU A 839 10.32 22.44 26.16
N ASN A 840 9.36 21.72 25.56
CA ASN A 840 9.68 20.65 24.64
C ASN A 840 10.29 21.22 23.35
N LEU A 841 11.51 20.81 22.99
CA LEU A 841 12.19 21.36 21.80
C LEU A 841 11.36 21.20 20.52
N TYR A 842 10.59 20.12 20.39
CA TYR A 842 9.83 19.83 19.18
C TYR A 842 8.69 20.82 18.98
N ALA A 843 8.16 21.40 20.07
CA ALA A 843 7.18 22.48 19.99
C ALA A 843 7.75 23.72 19.29
N LEU A 844 9.05 24.01 19.47
CA LEU A 844 9.73 25.11 18.76
C LEU A 844 10.08 24.78 17.30
N LEU A 845 9.91 23.51 16.90
CA LEU A 845 10.20 23.02 15.56
C LEU A 845 8.91 22.74 14.75
N GLU A 846 7.73 23.06 15.27
CA GLU A 846 6.50 23.04 14.50
C GLU A 846 6.59 23.94 13.27
N ASN A 847 6.15 23.43 12.12
CA ASN A 847 6.15 24.10 10.84
C ASN A 847 7.56 24.56 10.37
N THR A 848 8.63 23.87 10.78
CA THR A 848 10.02 24.21 10.40
C THR A 848 10.66 23.28 9.37
N VAL A 849 9.99 22.19 8.98
CA VAL A 849 10.51 21.25 7.96
C VAL A 849 10.87 21.99 6.67
N GLY A 850 12.10 21.81 6.19
CA GLY A 850 12.60 22.44 4.96
C GLY A 850 12.80 23.96 5.05
N LYS A 851 12.74 24.54 6.25
CA LYS A 851 12.97 25.97 6.49
C LYS A 851 14.24 26.18 7.30
N GLN A 852 14.88 27.33 7.11
CA GLN A 852 16.03 27.70 7.92
C GLN A 852 15.60 28.01 9.35
N VAL A 853 16.31 27.39 10.30
CA VAL A 853 16.16 27.61 11.74
C VAL A 853 17.52 27.96 12.33
N VAL A 854 17.55 28.96 13.21
CA VAL A 854 18.76 29.30 13.97
C VAL A 854 18.76 28.51 15.27
N VAL A 855 19.80 27.72 15.49
CA VAL A 855 20.00 26.96 16.73
C VAL A 855 21.22 27.54 17.44
N THR A 856 21.05 27.97 18.68
CA THR A 856 22.18 28.37 19.52
C THR A 856 22.75 27.13 20.19
N VAL A 857 24.02 26.82 19.91
CA VAL A 857 24.75 25.70 20.52
C VAL A 857 25.88 26.18 21.43
N ALA A 858 26.27 25.38 22.41
CA ALA A 858 27.38 25.64 23.33
C ALA A 858 28.12 24.35 23.70
N ASP A 859 29.36 24.49 24.18
CA ASP A 859 30.18 23.37 24.64
C ASP A 859 29.73 22.83 26.02
N ASP A 860 29.02 23.66 26.79
CA ASP A 860 28.49 23.30 28.12
C ASP A 860 27.16 24.01 28.44
N ALA A 861 26.49 23.57 29.51
CA ALA A 861 25.23 24.12 29.98
C ALA A 861 25.32 25.60 30.44
N ALA A 862 26.52 26.10 30.76
CA ALA A 862 26.74 27.48 31.18
C ALA A 862 26.89 28.45 29.98
N GLY A 863 26.96 27.91 28.76
CA GLY A 863 27.07 28.70 27.53
C GLY A 863 28.51 28.98 27.08
N LYS A 864 29.50 28.21 27.54
CA LYS A 864 30.85 28.30 27.00
C LYS A 864 30.84 27.93 25.52
N GLY A 865 31.56 28.70 24.69
CA GLY A 865 31.62 28.43 23.25
C GLY A 865 30.28 28.65 22.53
N ARG A 866 29.36 29.43 23.13
CA ARG A 866 28.06 29.78 22.57
C ARG A 866 28.22 30.35 21.16
N ARG A 867 27.49 29.77 20.21
CA ARG A 867 27.44 30.19 18.83
C ARG A 867 26.09 29.87 18.21
N ASP A 868 25.68 30.68 17.26
CA ASP A 868 24.48 30.42 16.47
C ASP A 868 24.86 29.69 15.20
N ILE A 869 24.11 28.64 14.87
CA ILE A 869 24.21 27.91 13.62
C ILE A 869 22.86 27.94 12.91
N THR A 870 22.89 27.89 11.58
CA THR A 870 21.68 27.76 10.77
C THR A 870 21.59 26.34 10.23
N VAL A 871 20.43 25.72 10.45
CA VAL A 871 20.13 24.36 9.99
C VAL A 871 18.78 24.33 9.27
N GLU A 872 18.55 23.27 8.49
CA GLU A 872 17.27 23.00 7.84
C GLU A 872 16.71 21.69 8.41
N PRO A 873 15.70 21.74 9.30
CA PRO A 873 15.12 20.54 9.89
C PRO A 873 14.46 19.63 8.85
N ILE A 874 14.55 18.32 9.06
CA ILE A 874 13.95 17.29 8.20
C ILE A 874 12.66 16.72 8.79
N ALA A 875 11.79 16.17 7.97
CA ALA A 875 10.51 15.60 8.45
C ALA A 875 10.66 14.23 9.12
N ASN A 876 11.74 13.49 8.84
CA ASN A 876 11.91 12.10 9.25
C ASN A 876 13.40 11.72 9.36
N GLU A 877 13.80 11.08 10.46
CA GLU A 877 15.16 10.60 10.73
C GLU A 877 15.33 9.08 10.61
N ALA A 878 14.29 8.32 10.26
CA ALA A 878 14.30 6.85 10.28
C ALA A 878 15.47 6.26 9.47
N LEU A 879 15.79 6.82 8.31
CA LEU A 879 16.94 6.38 7.51
C LEU A 879 18.29 6.67 8.19
N LEU A 880 18.44 7.85 8.82
CA LEU A 880 19.66 8.21 9.57
C LEU A 880 19.89 7.25 10.74
N ARG A 881 18.82 6.97 11.50
CA ARG A 881 18.84 6.08 12.67
C ARG A 881 19.12 4.64 12.25
N ARG A 882 18.45 4.17 11.20
CA ARG A 882 18.66 2.83 10.62
C ARG A 882 20.08 2.65 10.12
N TRP A 883 20.61 3.60 9.34
CA TRP A 883 21.98 3.51 8.84
C TRP A 883 23.01 3.49 9.97
N ALA A 884 22.82 4.31 11.01
CA ALA A 884 23.69 4.31 12.18
C ALA A 884 23.69 2.97 12.93
N TRP A 885 22.54 2.29 12.99
CA TRP A 885 22.44 0.93 13.55
C TRP A 885 23.14 -0.12 12.65
N ILE A 886 22.89 -0.08 11.34
CA ILE A 886 23.52 -0.99 10.36
C ILE A 886 25.05 -0.89 10.44
N GLU A 887 25.59 0.32 10.39
CA GLU A 887 27.04 0.54 10.42
C GLU A 887 27.64 0.20 11.79
N GLY A 888 26.88 0.41 12.88
CA GLY A 888 27.25 -0.06 14.22
C GLY A 888 27.42 -1.58 14.27
N ASN A 889 26.46 -2.32 13.71
CA ASN A 889 26.53 -3.78 13.62
C ASN A 889 27.68 -4.26 12.73
N ARG A 890 27.85 -3.64 11.55
CA ARG A 890 28.97 -3.97 10.63
C ARG A 890 30.32 -3.80 11.32
N LYS A 891 30.54 -2.68 12.02
CA LYS A 891 31.75 -2.43 12.81
C LYS A 891 31.93 -3.43 13.94
N LYS A 892 30.85 -3.81 14.64
CA LYS A 892 30.90 -4.81 15.72
C LYS A 892 31.32 -6.18 15.19
N VAL A 893 30.77 -6.61 14.04
CA VAL A 893 31.17 -7.86 13.36
C VAL A 893 32.63 -7.80 12.94
N GLU A 894 33.06 -6.70 12.31
CA GLU A 894 34.45 -6.50 11.90
C GLU A 894 35.41 -6.59 13.10
N GLN A 895 35.13 -5.89 14.18
CA GLN A 895 35.95 -5.90 15.40
C GLN A 895 36.02 -7.29 16.05
N LYS A 896 34.88 -7.95 16.25
CA LYS A 896 34.82 -9.25 16.94
C LYS A 896 35.40 -10.40 16.12
N THR A 897 35.46 -10.26 14.79
CA THR A 897 35.96 -11.32 13.89
C THR A 897 37.37 -11.07 13.38
N GLY A 898 37.96 -9.92 13.72
CA GLY A 898 39.23 -9.47 13.16
C GLY A 898 39.14 -9.23 11.65
N GLY A 899 38.00 -8.72 11.18
CA GLY A 899 37.74 -8.41 9.77
C GLY A 899 37.55 -9.62 8.85
N LYS A 900 37.21 -10.80 9.39
CA LYS A 900 37.04 -12.04 8.61
C LYS A 900 35.64 -12.26 8.07
N VAL A 901 34.62 -11.64 8.66
CA VAL A 901 33.21 -11.90 8.36
C VAL A 901 32.57 -10.63 7.80
N ALA A 902 31.87 -10.76 6.67
CA ALA A 902 31.02 -9.72 6.10
C ALA A 902 29.69 -9.63 6.84
N TYR A 903 29.10 -8.45 6.91
CA TYR A 903 27.75 -8.22 7.43
C TYR A 903 26.91 -7.48 6.40
N VAL A 904 25.72 -8.00 6.10
CA VAL A 904 24.77 -7.40 5.15
C VAL A 904 23.40 -7.34 5.83
N TYR A 905 22.77 -6.17 5.84
CA TYR A 905 21.40 -6.01 6.35
C TYR A 905 20.42 -5.81 5.22
N MET A 906 19.27 -6.52 5.26
CA MET A 906 18.21 -6.44 4.26
C MET A 906 16.90 -5.92 4.87
N PRO A 907 16.58 -4.63 4.71
CA PRO A 907 15.37 -4.04 5.31
C PRO A 907 14.05 -4.56 4.73
N ASP A 908 14.07 -5.05 3.50
CA ASP A 908 12.93 -5.63 2.80
C ASP A 908 13.42 -6.57 1.69
N THR A 909 12.50 -7.19 0.95
CA THR A 909 12.80 -7.92 -0.29
C THR A 909 12.25 -7.17 -1.49
N ALA A 910 12.44 -5.85 -1.52
CA ALA A 910 12.05 -4.93 -2.57
C ALA A 910 13.22 -3.98 -2.89
N ASP A 911 12.91 -2.71 -3.22
CA ASP A 911 13.89 -1.72 -3.68
C ASP A 911 15.05 -1.51 -2.69
N GLN A 912 14.77 -1.23 -1.41
CA GLN A 912 15.83 -0.95 -0.43
C GLN A 912 16.66 -2.21 -0.10
N GLY A 913 16.02 -3.37 -0.01
CA GLY A 913 16.68 -4.66 0.14
C GLY A 913 17.64 -4.96 -0.99
N TYR A 914 17.21 -4.72 -2.23
CA TYR A 914 18.05 -4.87 -3.42
C TYR A 914 19.25 -3.92 -3.39
N GLU A 915 19.03 -2.62 -3.12
CA GLU A 915 20.09 -1.61 -3.02
C GLU A 915 21.10 -1.95 -1.90
N HIS A 916 20.61 -2.27 -0.70
CA HIS A 916 21.44 -2.59 0.46
C HIS A 916 22.25 -3.87 0.25
N PHE A 917 21.61 -4.93 -0.24
CA PHE A 917 22.29 -6.20 -0.51
C PHE A 917 23.44 -5.98 -1.50
N ASN A 918 23.17 -5.36 -2.66
CA ASN A 918 24.19 -5.11 -3.67
C ASN A 918 25.33 -4.24 -3.13
N ARG A 919 25.00 -3.14 -2.45
CA ARG A 919 26.01 -2.24 -1.88
C ARG A 919 26.89 -2.93 -0.84
N MET A 920 26.29 -3.60 0.14
CA MET A 920 27.01 -4.13 1.30
C MET A 920 27.72 -5.44 0.96
N PHE A 921 27.10 -6.33 0.20
CA PHE A 921 27.67 -7.63 -0.15
C PHE A 921 28.90 -7.44 -1.04
N PHE A 922 28.77 -6.72 -2.16
CA PHE A 922 29.88 -6.57 -3.11
C PHE A 922 31.05 -5.75 -2.55
N ALA A 923 30.81 -4.87 -1.57
CA ALA A 923 31.88 -4.15 -0.86
C ALA A 923 32.71 -5.01 0.10
N GLN A 924 32.27 -6.26 0.37
CA GLN A 924 32.87 -7.14 1.37
C GLN A 924 33.19 -8.55 0.82
N ILE A 925 33.37 -8.69 -0.50
CA ILE A 925 33.68 -9.99 -1.13
C ILE A 925 35.10 -10.49 -0.80
N ASP A 926 35.95 -9.66 -0.19
CA ASP A 926 37.26 -10.02 0.34
C ASP A 926 37.19 -10.81 1.67
N LYS A 927 36.00 -10.89 2.29
CA LYS A 927 35.78 -11.58 3.56
C LYS A 927 35.63 -13.08 3.36
N GLN A 928 35.96 -13.85 4.39
CA GLN A 928 35.95 -15.32 4.33
C GLN A 928 34.56 -15.91 4.56
N ALA A 929 33.68 -15.19 5.27
CA ALA A 929 32.37 -15.65 5.69
C ALA A 929 31.36 -14.50 5.71
N LEU A 930 30.06 -14.80 5.87
CA LEU A 930 28.98 -13.82 5.76
C LEU A 930 27.90 -14.01 6.84
N ILE A 931 27.44 -12.90 7.42
CA ILE A 931 26.18 -12.81 8.16
C ILE A 931 25.21 -11.98 7.32
N VAL A 932 24.07 -12.57 6.96
CA VAL A 932 22.92 -11.87 6.36
C VAL A 932 21.93 -11.58 7.47
N ASP A 933 21.63 -10.31 7.72
CA ASP A 933 20.69 -9.88 8.74
C ASP A 933 19.35 -9.54 8.08
N ASP A 934 18.42 -10.49 8.15
CA ASP A 934 17.06 -10.42 7.61
C ASP A 934 16.04 -10.06 8.71
N ARG A 935 16.51 -9.71 9.92
CA ARG A 935 15.66 -9.22 10.99
C ARG A 935 14.89 -7.99 10.55
N ARG A 936 13.60 -7.91 10.90
CA ARG A 936 12.71 -6.79 10.58
C ARG A 936 12.46 -6.59 9.09
N ASN A 937 12.72 -7.61 8.26
CA ASN A 937 12.51 -7.52 6.82
C ASN A 937 11.03 -7.29 6.47
N GLY A 938 10.76 -6.19 5.75
CA GLY A 938 9.42 -5.76 5.38
C GLY A 938 8.68 -6.66 4.39
N GLY A 939 9.38 -7.58 3.72
CA GLY A 939 8.88 -8.37 2.60
C GLY A 939 8.82 -7.57 1.30
N GLY A 940 8.07 -8.08 0.32
CA GLY A 940 8.09 -7.57 -1.04
C GLY A 940 8.01 -8.71 -2.04
N GLN A 941 9.07 -8.91 -2.79
CA GLN A 941 9.23 -9.96 -3.80
C GLN A 941 9.84 -11.23 -3.19
N ALA A 942 9.77 -12.34 -3.91
CA ALA A 942 10.54 -13.54 -3.62
C ALA A 942 12.03 -13.25 -3.87
N ALA A 943 12.86 -13.30 -2.83
CA ALA A 943 14.27 -12.90 -2.89
C ALA A 943 15.21 -13.95 -3.53
N ASN A 944 14.77 -14.63 -4.59
CA ASN A 944 15.55 -15.66 -5.30
C ASN A 944 16.89 -15.13 -5.82
N TYR A 945 16.94 -13.87 -6.28
CA TYR A 945 18.19 -13.22 -6.69
C TYR A 945 19.31 -13.33 -5.64
N VAL A 946 18.96 -13.17 -4.35
CA VAL A 946 19.94 -13.20 -3.26
C VAL A 946 20.41 -14.62 -3.00
N THR A 947 19.50 -15.58 -2.87
CA THR A 947 19.88 -16.98 -2.64
C THR A 947 20.64 -17.58 -3.82
N GLU A 948 20.30 -17.19 -5.06
CA GLU A 948 21.04 -17.55 -6.28
C GLU A 948 22.48 -17.02 -6.24
N LEU A 949 22.69 -15.76 -5.82
CA LEU A 949 24.03 -15.19 -5.68
C LEU A 949 24.85 -15.88 -4.59
N LEU A 950 24.25 -16.12 -3.43
CA LEU A 950 24.93 -16.73 -2.27
C LEU A 950 25.25 -18.22 -2.47
N SER A 951 24.54 -18.90 -3.38
CA SER A 951 24.71 -20.34 -3.68
C SER A 951 25.70 -20.64 -4.81
N ARG A 952 26.27 -19.61 -5.45
CA ARG A 952 27.22 -19.80 -6.56
C ARG A 952 28.40 -20.69 -6.16
N PRO A 953 28.68 -21.76 -6.91
CA PRO A 953 29.87 -22.58 -6.68
C PRO A 953 31.12 -21.87 -7.21
N TYR A 954 32.28 -22.14 -6.60
CA TYR A 954 33.57 -21.73 -7.17
C TYR A 954 33.84 -22.58 -8.42
N LEU A 955 33.92 -21.96 -9.60
CA LEU A 955 34.19 -22.68 -10.85
C LEU A 955 35.69 -22.66 -11.18
N SER A 956 36.30 -21.48 -11.12
CA SER A 956 37.71 -21.30 -11.49
C SER A 956 38.31 -20.02 -10.92
N GLY A 957 39.64 -19.90 -11.04
CA GLY A 957 40.40 -18.70 -10.74
C GLY A 957 41.11 -18.20 -11.99
N TRP A 958 41.18 -16.89 -12.13
CA TRP A 958 41.90 -16.14 -13.16
C TRP A 958 43.02 -15.35 -12.50
N LYS A 959 44.11 -15.12 -13.24
CA LYS A 959 45.27 -14.39 -12.73
C LYS A 959 45.70 -13.39 -13.78
N ASP A 960 45.61 -12.11 -13.45
CA ASP A 960 46.30 -11.07 -14.19
C ASP A 960 47.81 -11.28 -14.06
N ARG A 961 48.59 -10.84 -15.07
CA ARG A 961 50.06 -10.95 -15.07
C ARG A 961 50.67 -10.53 -13.74
N ASP A 962 50.33 -9.32 -13.28
CA ASP A 962 50.89 -8.69 -12.07
C ASP A 962 49.84 -8.46 -10.96
N GLY A 963 48.55 -8.70 -11.24
CA GLY A 963 47.42 -8.40 -10.34
C GLY A 963 47.05 -9.52 -9.36
N LEU A 964 45.87 -9.44 -8.73
CA LEU A 964 45.37 -10.50 -7.83
C LEU A 964 44.88 -11.72 -8.62
N VAL A 965 44.80 -12.87 -7.95
CA VAL A 965 43.92 -13.95 -8.44
C VAL A 965 42.49 -13.49 -8.18
N PHE A 966 41.64 -13.53 -9.19
CA PHE A 966 40.20 -13.31 -9.07
C PHE A 966 39.45 -14.57 -9.49
N GLU A 967 38.19 -14.65 -9.12
CA GLU A 967 37.40 -15.89 -9.17
C GLU A 967 36.28 -15.80 -10.19
N THR A 968 35.80 -16.95 -10.64
CA THR A 968 34.61 -17.05 -11.49
C THR A 968 33.63 -18.08 -10.92
N PRO A 969 32.35 -17.70 -10.77
CA PRO A 969 31.82 -16.34 -10.92
C PRO A 969 32.45 -15.37 -9.90
N GLY A 970 32.71 -14.13 -10.33
CA GLY A 970 33.23 -13.08 -9.46
C GLY A 970 32.17 -12.59 -8.47
N GLY A 971 32.62 -12.00 -7.36
CA GLY A 971 31.74 -11.41 -6.36
C GLY A 971 30.97 -12.44 -5.53
N ALA A 972 31.68 -13.38 -4.91
CA ALA A 972 31.10 -14.44 -4.09
C ALA A 972 31.84 -14.56 -2.75
N ILE A 973 31.16 -15.05 -1.72
CA ILE A 973 31.77 -15.41 -0.44
C ILE A 973 31.53 -16.91 -0.25
N TYR A 974 32.58 -17.72 -0.40
CA TYR A 974 32.45 -19.18 -0.43
C TYR A 974 32.46 -19.85 0.96
N GLY A 975 32.88 -19.14 2.00
CA GLY A 975 32.91 -19.71 3.34
C GLY A 975 31.55 -19.75 4.03
N PRO A 976 31.55 -20.08 5.34
CA PRO A 976 30.35 -20.24 6.14
C PRO A 976 29.47 -19.00 6.10
N LYS A 977 28.15 -19.23 6.02
CA LYS A 977 27.13 -18.17 6.06
C LYS A 977 26.15 -18.45 7.18
N ALA A 978 25.62 -17.42 7.82
CA ALA A 978 24.48 -17.51 8.73
C ALA A 978 23.48 -16.41 8.39
N MET A 979 22.21 -16.65 8.70
CA MET A 979 21.17 -15.63 8.57
C MET A 979 20.54 -15.33 9.93
N LEU A 980 20.45 -14.04 10.27
CA LEU A 980 19.68 -13.57 11.42
C LEU A 980 18.23 -13.37 10.99
N ILE A 981 17.29 -13.90 11.78
CA ILE A 981 15.84 -13.76 11.58
C ILE A 981 15.16 -13.36 12.89
N ASP A 982 14.02 -12.69 12.79
CA ASP A 982 13.17 -12.35 13.93
C ASP A 982 11.70 -12.36 13.54
N GLN A 983 10.85 -12.19 14.54
CA GLN A 983 9.39 -12.12 14.41
C GLN A 983 8.89 -10.92 13.62
N ASP A 984 9.71 -9.92 13.34
CA ASP A 984 9.30 -8.76 12.53
C ASP A 984 9.57 -8.99 11.03
N ALA A 985 10.36 -10.00 10.66
CA ALA A 985 10.60 -10.38 9.26
C ALA A 985 9.39 -11.15 8.70
N GLY A 986 8.89 -10.79 7.51
CA GLY A 986 7.73 -11.48 6.96
C GLY A 986 7.44 -11.28 5.47
N SER A 987 6.48 -12.03 4.92
CA SER A 987 6.17 -12.04 3.47
C SER A 987 7.37 -12.48 2.65
N GLY A 988 7.91 -11.64 1.76
CA GLY A 988 9.19 -11.97 1.13
C GLY A 988 10.33 -12.25 2.13
N GLY A 989 10.28 -11.65 3.33
CA GLY A 989 11.14 -11.94 4.48
C GLY A 989 10.78 -13.23 5.25
N ASP A 990 9.68 -13.90 4.93
CA ASP A 990 9.47 -15.31 5.28
C ASP A 990 10.03 -16.25 4.20
N PHE A 991 9.83 -15.90 2.92
CA PHE A 991 10.35 -16.70 1.81
C PHE A 991 11.88 -16.73 1.77
N MET A 992 12.54 -15.62 2.08
CA MET A 992 14.01 -15.51 2.04
C MET A 992 14.69 -16.49 3.02
N PRO A 993 14.34 -16.55 4.32
CA PRO A 993 14.85 -17.57 5.25
C PRO A 993 14.47 -19.00 4.85
N TYR A 994 13.25 -19.23 4.37
CA TYR A 994 12.84 -20.53 3.85
C TYR A 994 13.77 -20.99 2.71
N ALA A 995 13.98 -20.13 1.72
CA ALA A 995 14.83 -20.41 0.56
C ALA A 995 16.30 -20.61 0.97
N PHE A 996 16.81 -19.77 1.88
CA PHE A 996 18.17 -19.86 2.40
C PHE A 996 18.46 -21.21 3.05
N LYS A 997 17.51 -21.70 3.86
CA LYS A 997 17.58 -23.03 4.48
C LYS A 997 17.42 -24.15 3.44
N ARG A 998 16.46 -24.02 2.53
CA ARG A 998 16.16 -25.04 1.51
C ARG A 998 17.33 -25.30 0.57
N VAL A 999 18.09 -24.26 0.19
CA VAL A 999 19.28 -24.40 -0.66
C VAL A 999 20.57 -24.66 0.13
N GLY A 1000 20.49 -24.82 1.46
CA GLY A 1000 21.61 -25.25 2.30
C GLY A 1000 22.70 -24.20 2.50
N LEU A 1001 22.37 -22.91 2.51
CA LEU A 1001 23.36 -21.83 2.63
C LEU A 1001 23.98 -21.70 4.03
N GLY A 1002 23.23 -22.05 5.07
CA GLY A 1002 23.68 -21.96 6.46
C GLY A 1002 22.54 -22.03 7.47
N PRO A 1003 22.83 -21.94 8.78
CA PRO A 1003 21.82 -21.90 9.82
C PRO A 1003 21.10 -20.55 9.87
N LEU A 1004 19.83 -20.62 10.28
CA LEU A 1004 19.02 -19.50 10.70
C LEU A 1004 19.16 -19.29 12.22
N ILE A 1005 19.37 -18.06 12.68
CA ILE A 1005 19.65 -17.74 14.09
C ILE A 1005 18.73 -16.59 14.52
N GLY A 1006 18.08 -16.70 15.68
CA GLY A 1006 17.21 -15.65 16.22
C GLY A 1006 15.83 -16.18 16.60
N LYS A 1007 14.75 -15.55 16.14
CA LYS A 1007 13.36 -15.96 16.43
C LYS A 1007 12.61 -16.30 15.15
N ARG A 1008 11.55 -17.10 15.30
CA ARG A 1008 10.63 -17.47 14.19
C ARG A 1008 10.09 -16.20 13.51
N THR A 1009 10.02 -16.23 12.18
CA THR A 1009 9.49 -15.12 11.36
C THR A 1009 7.97 -14.96 11.46
N TRP A 1010 7.44 -13.82 11.01
CA TRP A 1010 6.02 -13.44 11.09
C TRP A 1010 5.06 -14.55 10.65
N GLY A 1011 5.38 -15.23 9.55
CA GLY A 1011 4.61 -16.34 9.02
C GLY A 1011 3.46 -15.94 8.13
N GLY A 1012 3.49 -14.78 7.47
CA GLY A 1012 2.49 -14.39 6.49
C GLY A 1012 3.08 -14.51 5.08
N LEU A 1013 2.72 -15.53 4.31
CA LEU A 1013 3.23 -15.79 2.97
C LEU A 1013 2.10 -16.12 1.97
N ILE A 1014 1.08 -15.28 1.98
CA ILE A 1014 0.08 -15.19 0.93
C ILE A 1014 0.22 -13.85 0.22
N GLY A 1015 0.34 -13.88 -1.10
CA GLY A 1015 0.46 -12.70 -1.92
C GLY A 1015 -0.87 -11.96 -2.08
N ILE A 1016 -0.76 -10.65 -2.30
CA ILE A 1016 -1.89 -9.72 -2.42
C ILE A 1016 -2.10 -9.27 -3.86
N SER A 1017 -3.19 -8.54 -4.09
CA SER A 1017 -3.42 -7.63 -5.23
C SER A 1017 -4.11 -8.24 -6.45
N ALA A 1018 -5.44 -8.08 -6.48
CA ALA A 1018 -6.21 -8.11 -7.73
C ALA A 1018 -7.53 -7.31 -7.66
N ASN A 1019 -8.03 -6.98 -6.46
CA ASN A 1019 -9.27 -6.24 -6.28
C ASN A 1019 -9.07 -4.71 -6.43
N PRO A 1020 -10.10 -3.96 -6.89
CA PRO A 1020 -10.03 -2.52 -6.97
C PRO A 1020 -10.18 -1.83 -5.59
N PRO A 1021 -9.85 -0.53 -5.47
CA PRO A 1021 -10.15 0.24 -4.26
C PRO A 1021 -11.67 0.39 -4.06
N LEU A 1022 -12.08 0.71 -2.84
CA LEU A 1022 -13.45 1.01 -2.45
C LEU A 1022 -13.92 2.34 -3.05
N ILE A 1023 -15.23 2.56 -3.16
CA ILE A 1023 -15.79 3.72 -3.87
C ILE A 1023 -15.33 5.08 -3.33
N ASP A 1024 -15.04 5.19 -2.04
CA ASP A 1024 -14.60 6.41 -1.39
C ASP A 1024 -13.07 6.58 -1.39
N GLY A 1025 -12.34 5.73 -2.11
CA GLY A 1025 -10.88 5.71 -2.16
C GLY A 1025 -10.22 4.90 -1.04
N GLY A 1026 -11.01 4.27 -0.16
CA GLY A 1026 -10.49 3.29 0.81
C GLY A 1026 -9.87 2.07 0.12
N PHE A 1027 -9.03 1.34 0.84
CA PHE A 1027 -8.43 0.11 0.33
C PHE A 1027 -8.99 -1.11 1.06
N LEU A 1028 -9.08 -2.22 0.32
CA LEU A 1028 -9.20 -3.58 0.82
C LEU A 1028 -8.07 -4.38 0.16
N THR A 1029 -7.43 -5.25 0.92
CA THR A 1029 -6.40 -6.17 0.43
C THR A 1029 -6.89 -7.58 0.64
N VAL A 1030 -7.28 -8.26 -0.43
CA VAL A 1030 -7.72 -9.66 -0.38
C VAL A 1030 -6.52 -10.59 -0.64
N PRO A 1031 -6.22 -11.57 0.24
CA PRO A 1031 -5.18 -12.57 0.01
C PRO A 1031 -5.51 -13.47 -1.19
N TYR A 1032 -4.64 -13.47 -2.20
CA TYR A 1032 -4.99 -13.91 -3.57
C TYR A 1032 -4.23 -15.14 -4.06
N PHE A 1033 -2.97 -15.34 -3.64
CA PHE A 1033 -2.16 -16.49 -4.07
C PHE A 1033 -1.24 -16.99 -2.96
N ARG A 1034 -1.17 -18.31 -2.73
CA ARG A 1034 -0.47 -18.91 -1.59
C ARG A 1034 0.78 -19.70 -2.01
N PHE A 1035 1.81 -19.66 -1.18
CA PHE A 1035 3.03 -20.45 -1.33
C PHE A 1035 2.83 -21.92 -0.93
N TYR A 1036 3.38 -22.84 -1.73
CA TYR A 1036 3.51 -24.26 -1.39
C TYR A 1036 4.92 -24.79 -1.73
N THR A 1037 5.34 -25.84 -1.05
CA THR A 1037 6.67 -26.45 -1.24
C THR A 1037 6.72 -27.34 -2.48
N PRO A 1038 7.92 -27.72 -2.96
CA PRO A 1038 8.04 -28.72 -4.04
C PRO A 1038 7.39 -30.08 -3.72
N GLU A 1039 7.21 -30.39 -2.44
CA GLU A 1039 6.52 -31.60 -1.96
C GLU A 1039 4.98 -31.49 -1.99
N GLY A 1040 4.43 -30.33 -2.38
CA GLY A 1040 2.99 -30.09 -2.42
C GLY A 1040 2.39 -29.68 -1.07
N GLU A 1041 3.21 -29.21 -0.13
CA GLU A 1041 2.75 -28.80 1.20
C GLU A 1041 2.49 -27.29 1.28
N TRP A 1042 1.34 -26.88 1.81
CA TRP A 1042 1.12 -25.50 2.25
C TRP A 1042 1.95 -25.23 3.50
N ARG A 1043 2.91 -24.31 3.44
CA ARG A 1043 3.84 -24.02 4.53
C ARG A 1043 3.98 -22.52 4.76
N VAL A 1044 4.63 -22.16 5.86
CA VAL A 1044 4.99 -20.79 6.25
C VAL A 1044 3.81 -19.93 6.68
N GLU A 1045 2.72 -19.88 5.90
CA GLU A 1045 1.50 -19.16 6.30
C GLU A 1045 0.98 -19.68 7.64
N ASN A 1046 0.79 -18.77 8.60
CA ASN A 1046 0.41 -19.03 9.97
C ASN A 1046 1.38 -19.93 10.77
N GLU A 1047 2.59 -20.17 10.25
CA GLU A 1047 3.62 -21.03 10.86
C GLU A 1047 4.93 -20.26 11.09
N GLY A 1048 5.33 -19.41 10.15
CA GLY A 1048 6.65 -18.79 10.11
C GLY A 1048 7.76 -19.76 9.70
N VAL A 1049 8.98 -19.23 9.60
CA VAL A 1049 10.20 -20.01 9.43
C VAL A 1049 10.93 -20.04 10.77
N ALA A 1050 11.06 -21.24 11.34
CA ALA A 1050 11.76 -21.43 12.60
C ALA A 1050 13.28 -21.30 12.44
N PRO A 1051 13.99 -20.71 13.42
CA PRO A 1051 15.44 -20.69 13.43
C PRO A 1051 16.01 -22.10 13.69
N ASP A 1052 17.25 -22.34 13.25
CA ASP A 1052 18.02 -23.52 13.67
C ASP A 1052 18.63 -23.32 15.05
N VAL A 1053 18.88 -22.07 15.43
CA VAL A 1053 19.33 -21.66 16.77
C VAL A 1053 18.39 -20.57 17.31
N ASP A 1054 17.48 -20.95 18.22
CA ASP A 1054 16.57 -20.01 18.88
C ASP A 1054 17.35 -19.15 19.90
N VAL A 1055 17.37 -17.85 19.67
CA VAL A 1055 18.07 -16.88 20.51
C VAL A 1055 17.15 -15.68 20.76
N GLU A 1056 16.82 -15.49 22.03
CA GLU A 1056 16.05 -14.33 22.47
C GLU A 1056 16.90 -13.05 22.39
N LEU A 1057 16.29 -11.95 21.96
CA LEU A 1057 16.91 -10.63 22.07
C LEU A 1057 16.67 -10.11 23.51
N ASP A 1058 17.58 -10.48 24.42
CA ASP A 1058 17.41 -10.24 25.86
C ASP A 1058 17.21 -8.74 26.16
N PRO A 1059 16.07 -8.34 26.76
CA PRO A 1059 15.75 -6.93 26.96
C PRO A 1059 16.69 -6.23 27.95
N ALA A 1060 17.22 -6.94 28.96
CA ALA A 1060 18.20 -6.38 29.88
C ALA A 1060 19.55 -6.17 29.17
N ALA A 1061 19.92 -7.06 28.25
CA ALA A 1061 21.10 -6.89 27.39
C ALA A 1061 20.93 -5.70 26.44
N VAL A 1062 19.77 -5.56 25.79
CA VAL A 1062 19.47 -4.41 24.92
C VAL A 1062 19.50 -3.10 25.69
N ASN A 1063 18.99 -3.05 26.92
CA ASN A 1063 19.09 -1.88 27.80
C ASN A 1063 20.55 -1.46 28.07
N ARG A 1064 21.50 -2.41 28.07
CA ARG A 1064 22.94 -2.17 28.15
C ARG A 1064 23.61 -1.89 26.80
N GLY A 1065 22.89 -1.99 25.68
CA GLY A 1065 23.42 -1.80 24.32
C GLY A 1065 24.06 -3.06 23.70
N GLU A 1066 23.70 -4.25 24.21
CA GLU A 1066 24.16 -5.54 23.71
C GLU A 1066 23.13 -6.15 22.73
N ASP A 1067 23.57 -6.98 21.78
CA ASP A 1067 22.72 -7.70 20.81
C ASP A 1067 23.09 -9.18 20.87
N THR A 1068 22.29 -9.97 21.59
CA THR A 1068 22.50 -11.40 21.86
C THR A 1068 22.41 -12.25 20.59
N GLN A 1069 21.53 -11.89 19.66
CA GLN A 1069 21.34 -12.63 18.40
C GLN A 1069 22.54 -12.42 17.47
N LEU A 1070 22.98 -11.17 17.29
CA LEU A 1070 24.18 -10.88 16.48
C LEU A 1070 25.42 -11.54 17.08
N ASP A 1071 25.57 -11.52 18.40
CA ASP A 1071 26.68 -12.17 19.08
C ASP A 1071 26.67 -13.69 18.90
N ALA A 1072 25.49 -14.33 18.90
CA ALA A 1072 25.33 -15.74 18.58
C ALA A 1072 25.70 -16.07 17.12
N ALA A 1073 25.30 -15.24 16.15
CA ALA A 1073 25.68 -15.44 14.75
C ALA A 1073 27.18 -15.27 14.50
N ILE A 1074 27.82 -14.30 15.15
CA ILE A 1074 29.28 -14.14 15.12
C ILE A 1074 29.96 -15.40 15.66
N ALA A 1075 29.50 -15.92 16.81
CA ALA A 1075 30.07 -17.11 17.42
C ALA A 1075 29.92 -18.36 16.53
N ASP A 1076 28.74 -18.58 15.94
CA ASP A 1076 28.48 -19.71 15.05
C ASP A 1076 29.35 -19.66 13.78
N VAL A 1077 29.37 -18.52 13.09
CA VAL A 1077 30.16 -18.35 11.85
C VAL A 1077 31.65 -18.53 12.13
N MET A 1078 32.17 -17.94 13.20
CA MET A 1078 33.58 -18.07 13.57
C MET A 1078 33.94 -19.52 13.94
N LYS A 1079 33.05 -20.24 14.62
CA LYS A 1079 33.24 -21.67 14.92
C LYS A 1079 33.35 -22.50 13.64
N ARG A 1080 32.42 -22.31 12.69
CA ARG A 1080 32.47 -23.02 11.39
C ARG A 1080 33.67 -22.62 10.54
N LEU A 1081 34.16 -21.40 10.68
CA LEU A 1081 35.36 -20.93 9.98
C LEU A 1081 36.63 -21.65 10.44
N GLN A 1082 36.70 -22.15 11.68
CA GLN A 1082 37.88 -22.88 12.19
C GLN A 1082 38.14 -24.20 11.45
N THR A 1083 37.08 -24.87 10.97
CA THR A 1083 37.17 -26.14 10.24
C THR A 1083 36.99 -25.98 8.74
N TRP A 1084 36.62 -24.78 8.27
CA TRP A 1084 36.46 -24.49 6.86
C TRP A 1084 37.81 -24.46 6.14
N LYS A 1085 37.89 -25.14 5.00
CA LYS A 1085 39.06 -25.11 4.12
C LYS A 1085 38.79 -24.12 2.97
N PRO A 1086 39.64 -23.09 2.79
CA PRO A 1086 39.48 -22.16 1.68
C PRO A 1086 39.47 -22.87 0.33
N ILE A 1087 38.42 -22.63 -0.45
CA ILE A 1087 38.28 -23.16 -1.82
C ILE A 1087 39.10 -22.32 -2.81
N GLN A 1088 39.25 -21.02 -2.52
CA GLN A 1088 39.95 -20.07 -3.37
C GLN A 1088 41.47 -20.30 -3.37
N ARG A 1089 42.06 -20.46 -4.57
CA ARG A 1089 43.51 -20.49 -4.73
C ARG A 1089 44.06 -19.07 -4.77
N LYS A 1090 45.00 -18.76 -3.88
CA LYS A 1090 45.70 -17.46 -3.89
C LYS A 1090 46.82 -17.37 -4.94
N THR A 1091 47.21 -18.51 -5.49
CA THR A 1091 48.26 -18.62 -6.50
C THR A 1091 47.77 -19.46 -7.68
N ALA A 1092 48.04 -18.97 -8.89
CA ALA A 1092 47.82 -19.74 -10.10
C ALA A 1092 48.84 -20.90 -10.17
N PRO A 1093 48.50 -22.04 -10.80
CA PRO A 1093 49.48 -23.06 -11.12
C PRO A 1093 50.57 -22.49 -12.04
N ALA A 1094 51.77 -23.07 -12.00
CA ALA A 1094 52.82 -22.71 -12.95
C ALA A 1094 52.33 -22.95 -14.39
N PRO A 1095 52.72 -22.10 -15.35
CA PRO A 1095 52.44 -22.33 -16.76
C PRO A 1095 52.97 -23.70 -17.19
N ALA A 1096 52.28 -24.36 -18.12
CA ALA A 1096 52.81 -25.57 -18.73
C ALA A 1096 54.18 -25.28 -19.37
N THR A 1097 55.17 -26.12 -19.10
CA THR A 1097 56.42 -26.11 -19.87
C THR A 1097 56.09 -26.48 -21.32
N LEU A 1098 56.18 -25.50 -22.20
CA LEU A 1098 56.05 -25.71 -23.64
C LEU A 1098 57.32 -26.41 -24.15
N GLY A 1099 57.18 -27.61 -24.71
CA GLY A 1099 58.26 -28.37 -25.32
C GLY A 1099 59.00 -29.32 -24.37
N ARG A 1100 58.62 -30.59 -24.41
CA ARG A 1100 59.57 -31.72 -24.35
C ARG A 1100 59.29 -32.62 -25.54
#